data_AF-A9WDE2-F1
#
_entry.id   AF-A9WDE2-F1
#
_cell.length_a   1.000
_cell.length_b   1.000
_cell.length_c   1.000
_cell.angle_alpha   90.00
_cell.angle_beta   90.00
_cell.angle_gamma   90.00
#
_symmetry.space_group_name_H-M   'P 1'
#
loop_
_entity.id
_entity.type
_entity.pdbx_description
1 polymer ?
#
loop_
_entity_poly.entity_id
_entity_poly.type
_entity_poly.pdbx_seq_one_letter_code
_entity_poly.pdbx_strand_id
1 'polypeptide(L)'
;MIRALHHPILFRWPALWLPITLVLLAVGVLLTGADRPAQYWKVGEDNEPPLVRFHGNEQNEDGLFRWSYPQATLFLYGYRGSPALIELRLAAPRRDGMHPAQVAFSYQDGQLATTTVAGYWRRYQLLLPTSTTTEAFLSWQTDPYVALPDVRELGVALSGVKLLTTVTRPPLSGQLIGWAVLPLLVWWAGSVWGWSGRWRDGAAILALVPAIGLAFVPVVAEYWLPTLPWPAWPLVPIGLLAGWPLIAAGFARVSHWVALQPQWPWLGLISAFAGLLALRFGAPVWLMLPISIAGVWLAWSLLHDCEESASWPIGWMLAGVTGVALITRLIALDQMPPALWRDEARHGLLALQIWTDPTFRPVYVVKDADLPALFFYLVAPFVGILGPHAWSVRLVSALAGALTPLALYWFAAPIVGRRAAVLGAALLAWASWSLSMSRWAFPATLDHVLVLTAGGLLWRGLDPDQPHRRSWLYIGGAALLGGLAVYTYHTGRLAPLALLVVAQFRLGRDWNRWRLFWSRLLVAALVGAIVLLPLVLYIVNDSAGFNRRVGFVSIFQADDLTRHRPLDFLVEHLVRYGLMWHVQGDANGRHHLPLAPIVDPVVGIFLLVGLGLAWQMRRQAVAGIAALWLLYHLPGLLSFNAPHAMRALGTLAPACVLAGWGLSRLGSGRAWQRWFISAMLVISVVFNLWVYFGQMRTHPRVYGEFDRVETVMAQIAHLAAKRNEPAVTVYLPREWALSDSVRFLTSDLPPDRRPQIWRGTSAADNVLVVLPAFTNPEEVAAVLQALGPTAVEVLPTPTIPADSEPLVRVFGRGVAALELMKEP
;
A
#
# COMPACT_ATOMS: atom_id res chain seq x y z
N MET A 1 -23.89 -31.61 -9.20
CA MET A 1 -24.46 -30.32 -8.72
C MET A 1 -25.34 -29.58 -9.74
N ILE A 2 -25.74 -30.21 -10.86
CA ILE A 2 -26.47 -29.56 -11.98
C ILE A 2 -28.01 -29.63 -11.83
N ARG A 3 -28.55 -30.50 -10.96
CA ARG A 3 -30.01 -30.71 -10.85
C ARG A 3 -30.78 -29.69 -10.00
N ALA A 4 -30.12 -28.76 -9.30
CA ALA A 4 -30.81 -27.80 -8.42
C ALA A 4 -31.16 -26.44 -9.07
N LEU A 5 -30.75 -26.20 -10.33
CA LEU A 5 -30.95 -24.91 -11.03
C LEU A 5 -32.17 -24.89 -11.97
N HIS A 6 -32.97 -25.96 -12.03
CA HIS A 6 -34.06 -26.10 -13.01
C HIS A 6 -35.46 -25.68 -12.52
N HIS A 7 -35.59 -25.11 -11.32
CA HIS A 7 -36.87 -24.53 -10.93
C HIS A 7 -36.94 -23.06 -11.39
N PRO A 8 -37.92 -22.69 -12.24
CA PRO A 8 -38.10 -21.30 -12.64
C PRO A 8 -38.35 -20.45 -11.38
N ILE A 9 -37.49 -19.46 -11.18
CA ILE A 9 -37.51 -18.50 -10.06
C ILE A 9 -38.87 -17.78 -9.94
N LEU A 10 -39.67 -17.77 -11.01
CA LEU A 10 -40.98 -17.16 -11.11
C LEU A 10 -42.10 -17.81 -10.27
N PHE A 11 -41.88 -19.00 -9.69
CA PHE A 11 -42.91 -19.69 -8.89
C PHE A 11 -42.83 -19.51 -7.36
N ARG A 12 -41.98 -18.63 -6.83
CA ARG A 12 -41.91 -18.28 -5.39
C ARG A 12 -42.35 -16.83 -5.12
N TRP A 13 -43.60 -16.50 -5.42
CA TRP A 13 -44.21 -15.18 -5.18
C TRP A 13 -44.11 -14.64 -3.74
N PRO A 14 -44.16 -15.46 -2.66
CA PRO A 14 -44.01 -14.95 -1.28
C PRO A 14 -42.63 -14.34 -0.98
N ALA A 15 -41.59 -14.76 -1.71
CA ALA A 15 -40.21 -14.35 -1.43
C ALA A 15 -39.86 -12.97 -2.01
N LEU A 16 -40.61 -12.47 -3.00
CA LEU A 16 -40.37 -11.18 -3.65
C LEU A 16 -40.98 -10.00 -2.88
N TRP A 17 -41.91 -10.24 -1.96
CA TRP A 17 -42.54 -9.18 -1.18
C TRP A 17 -41.55 -8.48 -0.25
N LEU A 18 -40.65 -9.23 0.41
CA LEU A 18 -39.67 -8.63 1.30
C LEU A 18 -38.81 -7.54 0.61
N PRO A 19 -38.06 -7.82 -0.48
CA PRO A 19 -37.25 -6.79 -1.11
C PRO A 19 -38.07 -5.63 -1.67
N ILE A 20 -39.29 -5.88 -2.17
CA ILE A 20 -40.20 -4.82 -2.63
C ILE A 20 -40.61 -3.93 -1.45
N THR A 21 -41.02 -4.51 -0.33
CA THR A 21 -41.37 -3.77 0.90
C THR A 21 -40.18 -2.97 1.42
N LEU A 22 -38.96 -3.53 1.38
CA LEU A 22 -37.75 -2.81 1.79
C LEU A 22 -37.48 -1.62 0.86
N VAL A 23 -37.65 -1.75 -0.46
CA VAL A 23 -37.52 -0.61 -1.39
C VAL A 23 -38.59 0.45 -1.11
N LEU A 24 -39.86 0.06 -0.94
CA LEU A 24 -40.94 0.99 -0.61
C LEU A 24 -40.68 1.71 0.72
N LEU A 25 -40.15 1.00 1.72
CA LEU A 25 -39.75 1.59 2.99
C LEU A 25 -38.58 2.58 2.80
N ALA A 26 -37.57 2.24 2.00
CA ALA A 26 -36.44 3.12 1.70
C ALA A 26 -36.92 4.41 1.00
N VAL A 27 -37.79 4.28 -0.01
CA VAL A 27 -38.41 5.42 -0.70
C VAL A 27 -39.24 6.25 0.28
N GLY A 28 -40.09 5.62 1.08
CA GLY A 28 -40.90 6.29 2.09
C GLY A 28 -40.05 7.11 3.05
N VAL A 29 -39.02 6.49 3.63
CA VAL A 29 -38.10 7.14 4.57
C VAL A 29 -37.35 8.31 3.93
N LEU A 30 -36.88 8.17 2.69
CA LEU A 30 -36.19 9.26 1.97
C LEU A 30 -37.13 10.41 1.62
N LEU A 31 -38.42 10.13 1.35
CA LEU A 31 -39.44 11.16 1.08
C LEU A 31 -39.94 11.86 2.36
N THR A 32 -39.94 11.17 3.49
CA THR A 32 -40.38 11.67 4.80
C THR A 32 -39.22 12.08 5.71
N GLY A 33 -38.00 12.23 5.17
CA GLY A 33 -36.81 12.56 5.93
C GLY A 33 -36.92 13.89 6.70
N ALA A 34 -36.06 14.06 7.69
CA ALA A 34 -36.06 15.22 8.57
C ALA A 34 -35.70 16.51 7.80
N ASP A 35 -36.27 17.63 8.25
CA ASP A 35 -35.81 18.95 7.81
C ASP A 35 -34.34 19.12 8.18
N ARG A 36 -33.59 19.85 7.34
CA ARG A 36 -32.16 20.12 7.55
C ARG A 36 -32.01 21.41 8.38
N PRO A 37 -31.80 21.34 9.72
CA PRO A 37 -31.69 22.54 10.54
C PRO A 37 -30.44 23.34 10.16
N ALA A 38 -30.44 24.62 10.52
CA ALA A 38 -29.24 25.45 10.44
C ALA A 38 -28.12 24.81 11.27
N GLN A 39 -26.93 24.71 10.70
CA GLN A 39 -25.75 24.23 11.41
C GLN A 39 -24.87 25.39 11.78
N TYR A 40 -24.34 25.37 13.00
CA TYR A 40 -23.41 26.36 13.49
C TYR A 40 -22.31 25.64 14.26
N TRP A 41 -21.07 26.02 13.97
CA TRP A 41 -19.91 25.45 14.64
C TRP A 41 -18.87 26.54 14.84
N LYS A 42 -18.24 26.56 16.02
CA LYS A 42 -17.00 27.29 16.21
C LYS A 42 -15.82 26.37 15.94
N VAL A 43 -14.75 26.96 15.43
CA VAL A 43 -13.53 26.23 15.13
C VAL A 43 -12.94 25.64 16.41
N GLY A 44 -12.61 24.35 16.40
CA GLY A 44 -12.10 23.62 17.56
C GLY A 44 -13.13 23.06 18.53
N GLU A 45 -14.44 23.20 18.27
CA GLU A 45 -15.50 22.48 19.01
C GLU A 45 -15.73 21.06 18.45
N ASP A 46 -16.38 20.19 19.25
CA ASP A 46 -16.78 18.85 18.82
C ASP A 46 -17.76 18.92 17.63
N ASN A 47 -17.56 18.07 16.61
CA ASN A 47 -18.31 18.04 15.35
C ASN A 47 -18.03 19.19 14.36
N GLU A 48 -16.82 19.75 14.40
CA GLU A 48 -16.33 20.64 13.33
C GLU A 48 -16.47 19.96 11.94
N PRO A 49 -16.95 20.68 10.90
CA PRO A 49 -16.92 20.16 9.54
C PRO A 49 -15.48 19.87 9.11
N PRO A 50 -15.24 18.94 8.18
CA PRO A 50 -13.90 18.70 7.69
C PRO A 50 -13.30 19.95 7.02
N LEU A 51 -12.23 20.44 7.65
CA LEU A 51 -11.39 21.55 7.22
C LEU A 51 -10.09 20.98 6.67
N VAL A 52 -9.88 21.12 5.35
CA VAL A 52 -8.69 20.61 4.65
C VAL A 52 -7.72 21.75 4.39
N ARG A 53 -6.44 21.50 4.66
CA ARG A 53 -5.34 22.48 4.70
C ARG A 53 -5.60 23.65 5.66
N PHE A 54 -5.67 23.31 6.95
CA PHE A 54 -5.66 24.26 8.06
C PHE A 54 -4.58 23.91 9.08
N HIS A 55 -3.96 24.93 9.64
CA HIS A 55 -3.04 24.81 10.77
C HIS A 55 -3.77 24.37 12.05
N GLY A 56 -3.02 24.10 13.12
CA GLY A 56 -3.58 23.75 14.43
C GLY A 56 -4.44 24.87 15.04
N ASN A 57 -5.19 24.53 16.08
CA ASN A 57 -6.01 25.50 16.82
C ASN A 57 -5.12 26.55 17.49
N GLU A 58 -5.53 27.80 17.36
CA GLU A 58 -4.97 28.96 18.06
C GLU A 58 -6.08 29.66 18.85
N GLN A 59 -5.68 30.47 19.84
CA GLN A 59 -6.59 31.15 20.75
C GLN A 59 -6.27 32.63 20.81
N ASN A 60 -7.31 33.47 20.76
CA ASN A 60 -7.24 34.89 21.07
C ASN A 60 -8.31 35.26 22.13
N GLU A 61 -8.46 36.55 22.42
CA GLU A 61 -9.46 37.06 23.37
C GLU A 61 -10.90 36.75 22.95
N ASP A 62 -11.17 36.60 21.66
CA ASP A 62 -12.49 36.35 21.07
C ASP A 62 -12.83 34.86 20.91
N GLY A 63 -11.91 33.95 21.25
CA GLY A 63 -12.08 32.50 21.21
C GLY A 63 -11.03 31.74 20.38
N LEU A 64 -11.39 30.53 19.97
CA LEU A 64 -10.54 29.67 19.15
C LEU A 64 -10.68 30.02 17.66
N PHE A 65 -9.58 29.85 16.93
CA PHE A 65 -9.54 30.01 15.48
C PHE A 65 -8.44 29.13 14.87
N ARG A 66 -8.47 28.96 13.55
CA ARG A 66 -7.42 28.28 12.78
C ARG A 66 -7.03 29.12 11.58
N TRP A 67 -5.73 29.18 11.32
CA TRP A 67 -5.24 29.69 10.04
C TRP A 67 -5.42 28.64 8.95
N SER A 68 -6.02 29.04 7.84
CA SER A 68 -5.95 28.27 6.60
C SER A 68 -4.56 28.40 5.98
N TYR A 69 -4.17 27.40 5.18
CA TYR A 69 -3.11 27.58 4.19
C TYR A 69 -3.58 28.53 3.08
N PRO A 70 -2.69 28.99 2.17
CA PRO A 70 -3.07 29.83 1.03
C PRO A 70 -4.18 29.23 0.16
N GLN A 71 -4.28 27.90 0.11
CA GLN A 71 -5.39 27.16 -0.46
C GLN A 71 -5.98 26.25 0.61
N ALA A 72 -7.29 26.33 0.82
CA ALA A 72 -7.98 25.49 1.79
C ALA A 72 -9.40 25.18 1.35
N THR A 73 -10.03 24.21 2.01
CA THR A 73 -11.39 23.76 1.67
C THR A 73 -12.21 23.44 2.91
N LEU A 74 -13.48 23.85 2.87
CA LEU A 74 -14.53 23.51 3.82
C LEU A 74 -15.53 22.55 3.14
N PHE A 75 -15.73 21.36 3.68
CA PHE A 75 -16.73 20.41 3.19
C PHE A 75 -18.10 20.63 3.84
N LEU A 76 -19.16 20.50 3.04
CA LEU A 76 -20.53 20.92 3.36
C LEU A 76 -21.50 19.74 3.34
N TYR A 77 -21.31 18.81 4.28
CA TYR A 77 -22.15 17.63 4.37
C TYR A 77 -23.55 17.95 4.90
N GLY A 78 -24.54 17.26 4.36
CA GLY A 78 -25.96 17.47 4.66
C GLY A 78 -26.61 18.57 3.83
N TYR A 79 -25.94 19.12 2.82
CA TYR A 79 -26.49 20.15 1.91
C TYR A 79 -26.44 19.73 0.44
N ARG A 80 -26.16 18.45 0.14
CA ARG A 80 -26.13 17.94 -1.23
C ARG A 80 -27.44 18.22 -1.99
N GLY A 81 -27.31 18.82 -3.17
CA GLY A 81 -28.42 19.12 -4.08
C GLY A 81 -29.35 20.26 -3.63
N SER A 82 -29.04 20.96 -2.54
CA SER A 82 -29.81 22.09 -2.03
C SER A 82 -28.90 23.31 -1.96
N PRO A 83 -29.31 24.48 -2.51
CA PRO A 83 -28.50 25.67 -2.36
C PRO A 83 -28.30 26.00 -0.88
N ALA A 84 -27.05 26.34 -0.52
CA ALA A 84 -26.64 26.58 0.85
C ALA A 84 -26.13 28.01 1.01
N LEU A 85 -26.66 28.73 1.98
CA LEU A 85 -26.12 30.01 2.43
C LEU A 85 -25.11 29.74 3.55
N ILE A 86 -23.87 30.14 3.31
CA ILE A 86 -22.73 29.93 4.21
C ILE A 86 -22.32 31.27 4.78
N GLU A 87 -22.25 31.38 6.10
CA GLU A 87 -21.66 32.53 6.77
C GLU A 87 -20.33 32.10 7.40
N LEU A 88 -19.22 32.69 6.93
CA LEU A 88 -17.88 32.46 7.46
C LEU A 88 -17.47 33.65 8.34
N ARG A 89 -17.00 33.41 9.56
CA ARG A 89 -16.35 34.45 10.39
C ARG A 89 -14.84 34.43 10.15
N LEU A 90 -14.38 35.34 9.30
CA LEU A 90 -12.99 35.40 8.82
C LEU A 90 -12.28 36.68 9.30
N ALA A 91 -10.96 36.57 9.44
CA ALA A 91 -10.04 37.70 9.58
C ALA A 91 -8.73 37.39 8.86
N ALA A 92 -8.05 38.42 8.36
CA ALA A 92 -6.76 38.29 7.70
C ALA A 92 -5.84 39.44 8.13
N PRO A 93 -5.40 39.49 9.40
CA PRO A 93 -4.50 40.55 9.86
C PRO A 93 -3.21 40.54 9.03
N ARG A 94 -2.89 41.68 8.42
CA ARG A 94 -1.65 41.92 7.66
C ARG A 94 -0.90 43.07 8.32
N ARG A 95 0.43 43.08 8.20
CA ARG A 95 1.27 44.20 8.68
C ARG A 95 0.94 45.49 7.94
N ASP A 96 1.19 46.61 8.59
CA ASP A 96 1.03 47.94 7.97
C ASP A 96 1.85 48.05 6.68
N GLY A 97 1.23 48.59 5.63
CA GLY A 97 1.82 48.72 4.29
C GLY A 97 1.65 47.50 3.38
N MET A 98 1.16 46.36 3.89
CA MET A 98 0.82 45.20 3.04
C MET A 98 -0.59 45.35 2.46
N HIS A 99 -0.79 44.83 1.24
CA HIS A 99 -2.11 44.78 0.64
C HIS A 99 -3.07 43.92 1.49
N PRO A 100 -4.34 44.33 1.64
CA PRO A 100 -5.38 43.50 2.23
C PRO A 100 -5.49 42.14 1.54
N ALA A 101 -5.80 41.08 2.29
CA ALA A 101 -5.92 39.74 1.73
C ALA A 101 -7.07 39.67 0.72
N GLN A 102 -6.76 39.38 -0.55
CA GLN A 102 -7.77 39.01 -1.54
C GLN A 102 -8.02 37.51 -1.44
N VAL A 103 -9.30 37.14 -1.32
CA VAL A 103 -9.72 35.74 -1.25
C VAL A 103 -10.65 35.45 -2.42
N ALA A 104 -10.23 34.50 -3.26
CA ALA A 104 -11.05 33.94 -4.32
C ALA A 104 -11.74 32.68 -3.80
N PHE A 105 -13.06 32.76 -3.64
CA PHE A 105 -13.91 31.63 -3.28
C PHE A 105 -14.36 30.90 -4.54
N SER A 106 -14.33 29.57 -4.51
CA SER A 106 -14.74 28.71 -5.63
C SER A 106 -15.52 27.49 -5.16
N TYR A 107 -16.36 26.99 -6.07
CA TYR A 107 -17.11 25.75 -5.94
C TYR A 107 -16.84 24.91 -7.18
N GLN A 108 -16.30 23.70 -7.00
CA GLN A 108 -15.79 22.89 -8.10
C GLN A 108 -14.77 23.71 -8.93
N ASP A 109 -14.90 23.69 -10.25
CA ASP A 109 -14.03 24.44 -11.18
C ASP A 109 -14.52 25.89 -11.40
N GLY A 110 -15.60 26.32 -10.73
CA GLY A 110 -16.21 27.64 -10.90
C GLY A 110 -15.85 28.61 -9.78
N GLN A 111 -15.36 29.81 -10.15
CA GLN A 111 -15.16 30.91 -9.21
C GLN A 111 -16.51 31.51 -8.79
N LEU A 112 -16.78 31.55 -7.49
CA LEU A 112 -18.01 32.12 -6.93
C LEU A 112 -17.91 33.62 -6.72
N ALA A 113 -16.82 34.06 -6.09
CA ALA A 113 -16.60 35.45 -5.74
C ALA A 113 -15.13 35.70 -5.43
N THR A 114 -14.66 36.93 -5.66
CA THR A 114 -13.42 37.43 -5.07
C THR A 114 -13.76 38.60 -4.18
N THR A 115 -13.24 38.60 -2.95
CA THR A 115 -13.48 39.67 -2.00
C THR A 115 -12.26 39.91 -1.12
N THR A 116 -12.19 41.12 -0.58
CA THR A 116 -11.16 41.52 0.35
C THR A 116 -11.54 41.10 1.78
N VAL A 117 -10.70 40.28 2.41
CA VAL A 117 -10.87 39.90 3.81
C VAL A 117 -10.22 40.93 4.72
N ALA A 118 -10.97 41.45 5.68
CA ALA A 118 -10.53 42.50 6.59
C ALA A 118 -9.49 41.97 7.60
N GLY A 119 -8.64 42.86 8.12
CA GLY A 119 -7.66 42.53 9.16
C GLY A 119 -8.26 42.16 10.52
N TYR A 120 -9.56 42.36 10.70
CA TYR A 120 -10.33 42.07 11.90
C TYR A 120 -11.54 41.19 11.56
N TRP A 121 -12.15 40.57 12.57
CA TRP A 121 -13.25 39.63 12.39
C TRP A 121 -14.45 40.27 11.68
N ARG A 122 -14.81 39.71 10.52
CA ARG A 122 -16.06 40.01 9.80
C ARG A 122 -16.77 38.71 9.40
N ARG A 123 -18.08 38.82 9.15
CA ARG A 123 -18.91 37.73 8.65
C ARG A 123 -19.10 37.89 7.15
N TYR A 124 -18.79 36.84 6.40
CA TYR A 124 -18.89 36.79 4.94
C TYR A 124 -19.96 35.78 4.59
N GLN A 125 -21.01 36.22 3.87
CA GLN A 125 -22.12 35.37 3.45
C GLN A 125 -21.99 35.01 1.97
N LEU A 126 -22.04 33.72 1.66
CA LEU A 126 -21.87 33.15 0.33
C LEU A 126 -23.04 32.22 0.02
N LEU A 127 -23.67 32.38 -1.14
CA LEU A 127 -24.71 31.47 -1.61
C LEU A 127 -24.09 30.45 -2.58
N LEU A 128 -24.17 29.17 -2.22
CA LEU A 128 -23.64 28.07 -3.02
C LEU A 128 -24.77 27.29 -3.69
N PRO A 129 -24.68 26.98 -5.00
CA PRO A 129 -25.73 26.25 -5.70
C PRO A 129 -25.84 24.77 -5.29
N THR A 130 -24.71 24.14 -4.93
CA THR A 130 -24.51 22.71 -4.63
C THR A 130 -25.04 21.71 -5.69
N SER A 131 -24.29 20.63 -5.93
CA SER A 131 -24.67 19.58 -6.87
C SER A 131 -25.22 18.34 -6.15
N THR A 132 -26.03 17.55 -6.84
CA THR A 132 -26.46 16.21 -6.41
C THR A 132 -25.45 15.12 -6.74
N THR A 133 -24.50 15.37 -7.65
CA THR A 133 -23.60 14.34 -8.20
C THR A 133 -22.21 14.38 -7.60
N THR A 134 -21.70 15.54 -7.21
CA THR A 134 -20.35 15.70 -6.64
C THR A 134 -20.40 15.91 -5.12
N GLU A 135 -19.24 15.98 -4.48
CA GLU A 135 -19.14 16.53 -3.13
C GLU A 135 -19.52 18.02 -3.12
N ALA A 136 -20.05 18.48 -2.00
CA ALA A 136 -20.33 19.88 -1.75
C ALA A 136 -19.22 20.44 -0.87
N PHE A 137 -18.42 21.36 -1.42
CA PHE A 137 -17.30 21.97 -0.72
C PHE A 137 -17.15 23.43 -1.16
N LEU A 138 -16.65 24.27 -0.27
CA LEU A 138 -16.23 25.63 -0.57
C LEU A 138 -14.71 25.67 -0.47
N SER A 139 -14.03 25.92 -1.58
CA SER A 139 -12.59 26.14 -1.56
C SER A 139 -12.26 27.61 -1.70
N TRP A 140 -11.11 28.02 -1.18
CA TRP A 140 -10.63 29.38 -1.38
C TRP A 140 -9.13 29.43 -1.58
N GLN A 141 -8.71 30.48 -2.29
CA GLN A 141 -7.32 30.80 -2.57
C GLN A 141 -7.02 32.24 -2.16
N THR A 142 -5.86 32.45 -1.54
CA THR A 142 -5.34 33.74 -1.09
C THR A 142 -3.84 33.81 -1.34
N ASP A 143 -3.31 35.02 -1.46
CA ASP A 143 -1.86 35.25 -1.46
C ASP A 143 -1.25 34.77 -0.13
N PRO A 144 -0.11 34.04 -0.18
CA PRO A 144 0.55 33.55 1.02
C PRO A 144 1.02 34.70 1.91
N TYR A 145 0.96 34.49 3.22
CA TYR A 145 1.41 35.44 4.23
C TYR A 145 2.31 34.76 5.25
N VAL A 146 3.50 35.31 5.47
CA VAL A 146 4.42 34.83 6.49
C VAL A 146 4.62 35.94 7.51
N ALA A 147 4.04 35.76 8.70
CA ALA A 147 4.10 36.75 9.77
C ALA A 147 5.32 36.51 10.65
N LEU A 148 6.50 37.05 10.28
CA LEU A 148 7.72 36.86 11.07
C LEU A 148 7.49 37.19 12.58
N PRO A 149 7.96 36.34 13.52
CA PRO A 149 8.87 35.21 13.35
C PRO A 149 8.20 33.88 12.95
N ASP A 150 6.89 33.86 12.67
CA ASP A 150 6.21 32.66 12.15
C ASP A 150 6.82 32.25 10.80
N VAL A 151 7.02 30.95 10.62
CA VAL A 151 7.57 30.33 9.40
C VAL A 151 6.49 29.67 8.56
N ARG A 152 5.24 29.64 9.03
CA ARG A 152 4.11 29.07 8.30
C ARG A 152 3.63 30.02 7.21
N GLU A 153 3.18 29.44 6.11
CA GLU A 153 2.37 30.14 5.12
C GLU A 153 0.91 30.20 5.62
N LEU A 154 0.45 31.42 5.88
CA LEU A 154 -0.88 31.73 6.37
C LEU A 154 -1.73 32.28 5.22
N GLY A 155 -2.98 31.81 5.14
CA GLY A 155 -4.01 32.37 4.27
C GLY A 155 -4.89 33.35 5.05
N VAL A 156 -6.06 32.86 5.46
CA VAL A 156 -7.02 33.58 6.32
C VAL A 156 -7.32 32.81 7.60
N ALA A 157 -7.60 33.54 8.68
CA ALA A 157 -8.04 32.98 9.95
C ALA A 157 -9.56 32.76 9.94
N LEU A 158 -9.99 31.58 10.39
CA LEU A 158 -11.39 31.17 10.51
C LEU A 158 -11.70 30.89 11.98
N SER A 159 -12.77 31.49 12.52
CA SER A 159 -13.20 31.25 13.92
C SER A 159 -14.58 30.61 14.03
N GLY A 160 -15.41 30.67 13.00
CA GLY A 160 -16.71 30.01 13.02
C GLY A 160 -17.39 30.03 11.68
N VAL A 161 -18.32 29.09 11.51
CA VAL A 161 -19.11 28.97 10.29
C VAL A 161 -20.55 28.61 10.64
N LYS A 162 -21.47 29.14 9.84
CA LYS A 162 -22.89 28.85 9.90
C LYS A 162 -23.39 28.43 8.53
N LEU A 163 -24.09 27.30 8.45
CA LEU A 163 -24.76 26.83 7.24
C LEU A 163 -26.28 26.94 7.38
N LEU A 164 -26.91 27.51 6.36
CA LEU A 164 -28.35 27.69 6.25
C LEU A 164 -28.80 27.08 4.92
N THR A 165 -29.80 26.21 4.95
CA THR A 165 -30.40 25.67 3.71
C THR A 165 -31.45 26.64 3.21
N THR A 166 -31.55 26.83 1.90
CA THR A 166 -32.66 27.59 1.30
C THR A 166 -33.87 26.71 0.99
N VAL A 167 -33.73 25.38 1.14
CA VAL A 167 -34.78 24.39 0.87
C VAL A 167 -34.93 23.46 2.08
N THR A 168 -36.17 23.22 2.50
CA THR A 168 -36.46 22.33 3.64
C THR A 168 -36.15 20.86 3.35
N ARG A 169 -36.25 20.44 2.07
CA ARG A 169 -36.04 19.05 1.62
C ARG A 169 -35.12 18.95 0.41
N PRO A 170 -34.26 17.90 0.33
CA PRO A 170 -33.42 17.67 -0.83
C PRO A 170 -34.26 17.25 -2.06
N PRO A 171 -33.85 17.62 -3.28
CA PRO A 171 -34.52 17.15 -4.49
C PRO A 171 -34.33 15.65 -4.69
N LEU A 172 -35.33 14.98 -5.27
CA LEU A 172 -35.18 13.61 -5.74
C LEU A 172 -34.08 13.55 -6.80
N SER A 173 -33.00 12.83 -6.49
CA SER A 173 -31.84 12.67 -7.37
C SER A 173 -31.66 11.20 -7.75
N GLY A 174 -30.96 10.95 -8.86
CA GLY A 174 -30.59 9.59 -9.27
C GLY A 174 -29.81 8.83 -8.19
N GLN A 175 -29.05 9.53 -7.35
CA GLN A 175 -28.35 8.93 -6.21
C GLN A 175 -29.31 8.43 -5.12
N LEU A 176 -30.36 9.22 -4.78
CA LEU A 176 -31.38 8.79 -3.82
C LEU A 176 -32.13 7.55 -4.32
N ILE A 177 -32.43 7.50 -5.62
CA ILE A 177 -33.02 6.31 -6.26
C ILE A 177 -32.09 5.11 -6.14
N GLY A 178 -30.79 5.29 -6.42
CA GLY A 178 -29.78 4.23 -6.28
C GLY A 178 -29.73 3.65 -4.86
N TRP A 179 -29.73 4.51 -3.84
CA TRP A 179 -29.77 4.08 -2.44
C TRP A 179 -31.10 3.41 -2.06
N ALA A 180 -32.24 3.89 -2.60
CA ALA A 180 -33.55 3.30 -2.34
C ALA A 180 -33.68 1.88 -2.91
N VAL A 181 -33.04 1.60 -4.05
CA VAL A 181 -33.08 0.29 -4.74
C VAL A 181 -32.04 -0.69 -4.20
N LEU A 182 -31.07 -0.24 -3.39
CA LEU A 182 -29.99 -1.08 -2.86
C LEU A 182 -30.47 -2.36 -2.13
N PRO A 183 -31.53 -2.34 -1.28
CA PRO A 183 -32.04 -3.56 -0.64
C PRO A 183 -32.46 -4.64 -1.64
N LEU A 184 -33.12 -4.24 -2.74
CA LEU A 184 -33.50 -5.16 -3.80
C LEU A 184 -32.27 -5.77 -4.47
N LEU A 185 -31.26 -4.95 -4.79
CA LEU A 185 -30.02 -5.44 -5.41
C LEU A 185 -29.27 -6.43 -4.52
N VAL A 186 -29.14 -6.12 -3.22
CA VAL A 186 -28.46 -6.99 -2.25
C VAL A 186 -29.22 -8.30 -2.08
N TRP A 187 -30.54 -8.23 -1.92
CA TRP A 187 -31.38 -9.42 -1.81
C TRP A 187 -31.28 -10.31 -3.05
N TRP A 188 -31.33 -9.69 -4.23
CA TRP A 188 -31.27 -10.41 -5.50
C TRP A 188 -29.90 -11.04 -5.73
N ALA A 189 -28.82 -10.30 -5.45
CA ALA A 189 -27.45 -10.80 -5.51
C ALA A 189 -27.24 -12.00 -4.57
N GLY A 190 -27.76 -11.92 -3.33
CA GLY A 190 -27.71 -13.05 -2.40
C GLY A 190 -28.52 -14.26 -2.88
N SER A 191 -29.62 -14.04 -3.59
CA SER A 191 -30.37 -15.14 -4.25
C SER A 191 -29.59 -15.76 -5.40
N VAL A 192 -28.96 -14.93 -6.24
CA VAL A 192 -28.14 -15.36 -7.38
C VAL A 192 -26.91 -16.17 -6.92
N TRP A 193 -26.26 -15.74 -5.84
CA TRP A 193 -25.07 -16.39 -5.29
C TRP A 193 -25.37 -17.47 -4.23
N GLY A 194 -26.64 -17.80 -4.02
CA GLY A 194 -27.05 -18.91 -3.15
C GLY A 194 -26.72 -18.71 -1.67
N TRP A 195 -26.82 -17.47 -1.18
CA TRP A 195 -26.72 -17.19 0.25
C TRP A 195 -27.87 -17.88 1.00
N SER A 196 -27.66 -18.25 2.26
CA SER A 196 -28.78 -18.77 3.07
C SER A 196 -29.83 -17.67 3.27
N GLY A 197 -31.10 -18.06 3.42
CA GLY A 197 -32.21 -17.10 3.58
C GLY A 197 -31.93 -16.06 4.68
N ARG A 198 -31.42 -16.50 5.84
CA ARG A 198 -31.04 -15.61 6.96
C ARG A 198 -30.00 -14.56 6.55
N TRP A 199 -28.93 -14.95 5.85
CA TRP A 199 -27.88 -14.02 5.45
C TRP A 199 -28.34 -13.08 4.34
N ARG A 200 -29.08 -13.60 3.36
CA ARG A 200 -29.64 -12.80 2.27
C ARG A 200 -30.62 -11.76 2.79
N ASP A 201 -31.60 -12.18 3.57
CA ASP A 201 -32.66 -11.31 4.06
C ASP A 201 -32.08 -10.31 5.08
N GLY A 202 -31.16 -10.76 5.95
CA GLY A 202 -30.42 -9.88 6.86
C GLY A 202 -29.57 -8.83 6.15
N ALA A 203 -28.83 -9.20 5.10
CA ALA A 203 -28.05 -8.24 4.31
C ALA A 203 -28.94 -7.23 3.57
N ALA A 204 -30.08 -7.68 3.04
CA ALA A 204 -31.06 -6.80 2.40
C ALA A 204 -31.67 -5.79 3.38
N ILE A 205 -31.95 -6.20 4.62
CA ILE A 205 -32.41 -5.29 5.69
C ILE A 205 -31.30 -4.29 6.03
N LEU A 206 -30.05 -4.73 6.19
CA LEU A 206 -28.91 -3.84 6.45
C LEU A 206 -28.68 -2.83 5.32
N ALA A 207 -29.03 -3.17 4.08
CA ALA A 207 -28.96 -2.26 2.95
C ALA A 207 -29.95 -1.10 3.00
N LEU A 208 -30.86 -1.05 3.99
CA LEU A 208 -31.68 0.14 4.30
C LEU A 208 -30.90 1.23 5.03
N VAL A 209 -29.82 0.89 5.73
CA VAL A 209 -29.07 1.81 6.61
C VAL A 209 -28.63 3.09 5.88
N PRO A 210 -28.13 3.05 4.62
CA PRO A 210 -27.81 4.27 3.89
C PRO A 210 -29.01 5.20 3.69
N ALA A 211 -30.18 4.65 3.32
CA ALA A 211 -31.40 5.43 3.12
C ALA A 211 -31.90 6.05 4.44
N ILE A 212 -31.88 5.28 5.53
CA ILE A 212 -32.21 5.77 6.88
C ILE A 212 -31.24 6.86 7.31
N GLY A 213 -29.94 6.66 7.12
CA GLY A 213 -28.91 7.65 7.45
C GLY A 213 -29.09 8.95 6.68
N LEU A 214 -29.34 8.88 5.37
CA LEU A 214 -29.58 10.06 4.54
C LEU A 214 -30.85 10.82 4.95
N ALA A 215 -31.86 10.12 5.47
CA ALA A 215 -33.12 10.72 5.91
C ALA A 215 -33.05 11.37 7.29
N PHE A 216 -32.35 10.74 8.25
CA PHE A 216 -32.38 11.16 9.66
C PHE A 216 -31.08 11.78 10.17
N VAL A 217 -29.94 11.43 9.58
CA VAL A 217 -28.61 11.95 9.98
C VAL A 217 -27.77 12.30 8.74
N PRO A 218 -28.27 13.22 7.86
CA PRO A 218 -27.72 13.44 6.53
C PRO A 218 -26.27 13.91 6.53
N VAL A 219 -25.83 14.66 7.54
CA VAL A 219 -24.42 15.12 7.66
C VAL A 219 -23.47 13.92 7.77
N VAL A 220 -23.74 13.03 8.72
CA VAL A 220 -22.93 11.83 8.95
C VAL A 220 -23.04 10.89 7.75
N ALA A 221 -24.26 10.69 7.22
CA ALA A 221 -24.46 9.83 6.07
C ALA A 221 -23.75 10.36 4.81
N GLU A 222 -23.80 11.66 4.52
CA GLU A 222 -23.10 12.25 3.37
C GLU A 222 -21.58 12.27 3.53
N TYR A 223 -21.05 12.35 4.76
CA TYR A 223 -19.62 12.20 5.02
C TYR A 223 -19.13 10.79 4.68
N TRP A 224 -19.90 9.76 5.07
CA TRP A 224 -19.50 8.38 4.83
C TRP A 224 -19.82 7.90 3.41
N LEU A 225 -21.03 8.14 2.91
CA LEU A 225 -21.55 7.45 1.72
C LEU A 225 -20.90 7.94 0.41
N PRO A 226 -20.46 7.00 -0.45
CA PRO A 226 -19.82 7.35 -1.69
C PRO A 226 -20.82 7.95 -2.68
N THR A 227 -20.30 8.60 -3.71
CA THR A 227 -21.08 8.85 -4.92
C THR A 227 -21.34 7.51 -5.62
N LEU A 228 -22.60 7.09 -5.71
CA LEU A 228 -22.91 5.88 -6.48
C LEU A 228 -22.58 6.14 -7.95
N PRO A 229 -21.71 5.33 -8.59
CA PRO A 229 -21.58 5.29 -10.04
C PRO A 229 -22.81 4.56 -10.60
N TRP A 230 -23.99 5.11 -10.35
CA TRP A 230 -25.21 4.55 -10.90
C TRP A 230 -25.21 4.86 -12.40
N PRO A 231 -25.36 3.86 -13.29
CA PRO A 231 -25.40 4.14 -14.72
C PRO A 231 -26.53 5.15 -14.98
N ALA A 232 -26.37 6.00 -15.99
CA ALA A 232 -27.45 6.89 -16.46
C ALA A 232 -28.75 6.13 -16.82
N TRP A 233 -28.71 4.79 -16.82
CA TRP A 233 -29.79 3.86 -17.11
C TRP A 233 -30.12 3.02 -15.87
N PRO A 234 -31.10 3.41 -15.04
CA PRO A 234 -31.36 2.80 -13.73
C PRO A 234 -31.80 1.32 -13.76
N LEU A 235 -32.10 0.79 -14.94
CA LEU A 235 -32.61 -0.56 -15.12
C LEU A 235 -31.53 -1.58 -15.50
N VAL A 236 -30.29 -1.18 -15.80
CA VAL A 236 -29.25 -2.12 -16.26
C VAL A 236 -28.86 -3.16 -15.19
N PRO A 237 -28.55 -2.79 -13.94
CA PRO A 237 -28.22 -3.78 -12.90
C PRO A 237 -29.40 -4.73 -12.63
N ILE A 238 -30.62 -4.19 -12.65
CA ILE A 238 -31.87 -4.94 -12.50
C ILE A 238 -32.02 -5.93 -13.66
N GLY A 239 -31.82 -5.49 -14.91
CA GLY A 239 -31.91 -6.32 -16.11
C GLY A 239 -30.85 -7.42 -16.16
N LEU A 240 -29.60 -7.13 -15.76
CA LEU A 240 -28.53 -8.12 -15.68
C LEU A 240 -28.81 -9.21 -14.64
N LEU A 241 -29.27 -8.82 -13.45
CA LEU A 241 -29.65 -9.78 -12.41
C LEU A 241 -30.90 -10.58 -12.80
N ALA A 242 -31.87 -9.97 -13.50
CA ALA A 242 -33.05 -10.66 -14.06
C ALA A 242 -32.70 -11.70 -15.11
N GLY A 243 -31.80 -11.33 -16.02
CA GLY A 243 -31.31 -12.21 -17.07
C GLY A 243 -30.31 -13.25 -16.60
N TRP A 244 -29.74 -13.10 -15.39
CA TRP A 244 -28.66 -13.97 -14.90
C TRP A 244 -28.94 -15.47 -14.99
N PRO A 245 -30.14 -16.00 -14.66
CA PRO A 245 -30.42 -17.43 -14.80
C PRO A 245 -30.29 -17.93 -16.25
N LEU A 246 -30.75 -17.13 -17.21
CA LEU A 246 -30.63 -17.44 -18.64
C LEU A 246 -29.18 -17.37 -19.10
N ILE A 247 -28.46 -16.32 -18.66
CA ILE A 247 -27.03 -16.13 -18.93
C ILE A 247 -26.22 -17.30 -18.36
N ALA A 248 -26.45 -17.67 -17.10
CA ALA A 248 -25.78 -18.76 -16.41
C ALA A 248 -26.08 -20.12 -17.07
N ALA A 249 -27.33 -20.38 -17.47
CA ALA A 249 -27.71 -21.58 -18.22
C ALA A 249 -27.07 -21.61 -19.62
N GLY A 250 -26.91 -20.45 -20.26
CA GLY A 250 -26.16 -20.29 -21.50
C GLY A 250 -24.68 -20.64 -21.28
N PHE A 251 -24.03 -20.04 -20.28
CA PHE A 251 -22.64 -20.34 -19.93
C PHE A 251 -22.45 -21.82 -19.61
N ALA A 252 -23.32 -22.45 -18.83
CA ALA A 252 -23.21 -23.87 -18.51
C ALA A 252 -23.29 -24.76 -19.77
N ARG A 253 -24.18 -24.44 -20.72
CA ARG A 253 -24.28 -25.15 -22.00
C ARG A 253 -23.02 -24.99 -22.83
N VAL A 254 -22.49 -23.76 -22.93
CA VAL A 254 -21.24 -23.49 -23.66
C VAL A 254 -20.06 -24.18 -22.97
N SER A 255 -19.93 -24.13 -21.63
CA SER A 255 -18.88 -24.84 -20.89
C SER A 255 -18.93 -26.35 -21.15
N HIS A 256 -20.12 -26.94 -21.17
CA HIS A 256 -20.27 -28.36 -21.46
C HIS A 256 -19.82 -28.69 -22.90
N TRP A 257 -20.24 -27.89 -23.87
CA TRP A 257 -19.82 -28.04 -25.26
C TRP A 257 -18.30 -27.85 -25.44
N VAL A 258 -17.71 -26.84 -24.80
CA VAL A 258 -16.25 -26.58 -24.79
C VAL A 258 -15.48 -27.76 -24.19
N ALA A 259 -15.98 -28.35 -23.10
CA ALA A 259 -15.34 -29.50 -22.46
C ALA A 259 -15.30 -30.75 -23.36
N LEU A 260 -16.22 -30.87 -24.32
CA LEU A 260 -16.23 -31.96 -25.31
C LEU A 260 -15.22 -31.74 -26.45
N GLN A 261 -14.65 -30.54 -26.57
CA GLN A 261 -13.83 -30.13 -27.71
C GLN A 261 -12.41 -29.74 -27.25
N PRO A 262 -11.38 -30.56 -27.49
CA PRO A 262 -10.07 -30.37 -26.86
C PRO A 262 -9.30 -29.12 -27.31
N GLN A 263 -9.64 -28.46 -28.44
CA GLN A 263 -8.94 -27.24 -28.87
C GLN A 263 -9.33 -25.98 -28.08
N TRP A 264 -10.60 -25.82 -27.71
CA TRP A 264 -11.10 -24.59 -27.10
C TRP A 264 -10.49 -24.24 -25.74
N PRO A 265 -10.22 -25.20 -24.85
CA PRO A 265 -9.64 -24.88 -23.56
C PRO A 265 -8.19 -24.36 -23.68
N TRP A 266 -7.41 -24.92 -24.62
CA TRP A 266 -6.06 -24.42 -24.92
C TRP A 266 -6.09 -23.05 -25.60
N LEU A 267 -7.02 -22.83 -26.54
CA LEU A 267 -7.25 -21.50 -27.13
C LEU A 267 -7.68 -20.48 -26.08
N GLY A 268 -8.44 -20.89 -25.07
CA GLY A 268 -8.78 -20.09 -23.90
C GLY A 268 -7.55 -19.64 -23.12
N LEU A 269 -6.66 -20.58 -22.79
CA LEU A 269 -5.42 -20.28 -22.07
C LEU A 269 -4.48 -19.36 -22.87
N ILE A 270 -4.36 -19.60 -24.19
CA ILE A 270 -3.58 -18.75 -25.10
C ILE A 270 -4.18 -17.35 -25.18
N SER A 271 -5.51 -17.23 -25.34
CA SER A 271 -6.22 -15.96 -25.36
C SER A 271 -6.06 -15.20 -24.05
N ALA A 272 -6.08 -15.90 -22.92
CA ALA A 272 -5.85 -15.30 -21.61
C ALA A 272 -4.44 -14.73 -21.49
N PHE A 273 -3.43 -15.50 -21.92
CA PHE A 273 -2.04 -15.05 -21.90
C PHE A 273 -1.79 -13.90 -22.87
N ALA A 274 -2.31 -13.98 -24.08
CA ALA A 274 -2.22 -12.92 -25.08
C ALA A 274 -2.91 -11.63 -24.61
N GLY A 275 -4.10 -11.73 -24.00
CA GLY A 275 -4.82 -10.59 -23.45
C GLY A 275 -4.04 -9.88 -22.33
N LEU A 276 -3.47 -10.65 -21.39
CA LEU A 276 -2.63 -10.07 -20.33
C LEU A 276 -1.32 -9.46 -20.86
N LEU A 277 -0.72 -10.04 -21.89
CA LEU A 277 0.44 -9.43 -22.55
C LEU A 277 0.04 -8.13 -23.26
N ALA A 278 -1.07 -8.12 -23.99
CA ALA A 278 -1.57 -6.95 -24.69
C ALA A 278 -1.83 -5.77 -23.73
N LEU A 279 -2.40 -6.04 -22.54
CA LEU A 279 -2.56 -5.02 -21.49
C LEU A 279 -1.24 -4.34 -21.13
N ARG A 280 -0.14 -5.10 -21.05
CA ARG A 280 1.19 -4.55 -20.73
C ARG A 280 1.78 -3.70 -21.85
N PHE A 281 1.37 -3.93 -23.09
CA PHE A 281 1.71 -3.11 -24.24
C PHE A 281 0.72 -1.95 -24.47
N GLY A 282 -0.12 -1.62 -23.48
CA GLY A 282 -1.02 -0.47 -23.52
C GLY A 282 -2.34 -0.72 -24.25
N ALA A 283 -2.70 -1.97 -24.55
CA ALA A 283 -3.99 -2.26 -25.15
C ALA A 283 -5.17 -1.90 -24.20
N PRO A 284 -6.35 -1.54 -24.74
CA PRO A 284 -7.46 -1.04 -23.93
C PRO A 284 -7.94 -2.05 -22.88
N VAL A 285 -7.99 -1.61 -21.62
CA VAL A 285 -8.37 -2.45 -20.46
C VAL A 285 -9.75 -3.07 -20.61
N TRP A 286 -10.72 -2.27 -21.07
CA TRP A 286 -12.11 -2.68 -21.25
C TRP A 286 -12.28 -3.77 -22.31
N LEU A 287 -11.29 -4.00 -23.17
CA LEU A 287 -11.30 -5.06 -24.19
C LEU A 287 -10.49 -6.28 -23.74
N MET A 288 -9.25 -6.07 -23.32
CA MET A 288 -8.32 -7.17 -23.04
C MET A 288 -8.57 -7.87 -21.71
N LEU A 289 -9.07 -7.17 -20.69
CA LEU A 289 -9.38 -7.80 -19.41
C LEU A 289 -10.56 -8.78 -19.53
N PRO A 290 -11.69 -8.45 -20.18
CA PRO A 290 -12.75 -9.43 -20.47
C PRO A 290 -12.29 -10.62 -21.31
N ILE A 291 -11.45 -10.40 -22.33
CA ILE A 291 -10.84 -11.50 -23.12
C ILE A 291 -10.03 -12.42 -22.20
N SER A 292 -9.29 -11.84 -21.26
CA SER A 292 -8.48 -12.62 -20.31
C SER A 292 -9.33 -13.47 -19.38
N ILE A 293 -10.40 -12.89 -18.82
CA ILE A 293 -11.35 -13.58 -17.95
C ILE A 293 -12.10 -14.69 -18.73
N ALA A 294 -12.57 -14.38 -19.94
CA ALA A 294 -13.24 -15.36 -20.81
C ALA A 294 -12.29 -16.51 -21.21
N GLY A 295 -11.02 -16.19 -21.49
CA GLY A 295 -9.99 -17.18 -21.79
C GLY A 295 -9.73 -18.13 -20.62
N VAL A 296 -9.61 -17.62 -19.39
CA VAL A 296 -9.49 -18.44 -18.17
C VAL A 296 -10.72 -19.32 -17.98
N TRP A 297 -11.93 -18.79 -18.23
CA TRP A 297 -13.17 -19.55 -18.17
C TRP A 297 -13.23 -20.67 -19.22
N LEU A 298 -12.77 -20.43 -20.45
CA LEU A 298 -12.68 -21.47 -21.49
C LEU A 298 -11.65 -22.56 -21.11
N ALA A 299 -10.54 -22.17 -20.51
CA ALA A 299 -9.48 -23.08 -20.06
C ALA A 299 -9.91 -23.97 -18.87
N TRP A 300 -11.07 -23.71 -18.27
CA TRP A 300 -11.52 -24.38 -17.05
C TRP A 300 -11.56 -25.91 -17.15
N SER A 301 -11.97 -26.43 -18.30
CA SER A 301 -12.06 -27.89 -18.52
C SER A 301 -10.70 -28.60 -18.57
N LEU A 302 -9.59 -27.86 -18.60
CA LEU A 302 -8.23 -28.43 -18.45
C LEU A 302 -7.90 -28.80 -17.00
N LEU A 303 -8.64 -28.28 -16.02
CA LEU A 303 -8.32 -28.42 -14.61
C LEU A 303 -8.78 -29.78 -14.10
N HIS A 304 -7.87 -30.50 -13.45
CA HIS A 304 -8.14 -31.81 -12.88
C HIS A 304 -8.25 -31.72 -11.34
N ASP A 305 -9.22 -32.45 -10.78
CA ASP A 305 -9.49 -32.42 -9.34
C ASP A 305 -8.42 -33.17 -8.51
N CYS A 306 -7.73 -34.12 -9.12
CA CYS A 306 -6.68 -34.92 -8.49
C CYS A 306 -5.29 -34.37 -8.80
N GLU A 307 -4.42 -34.28 -7.79
CA GLU A 307 -2.99 -34.12 -8.04
C GLU A 307 -2.46 -35.41 -8.68
N GLU A 308 -1.69 -35.30 -9.76
CA GLU A 308 -1.04 -36.47 -10.36
C GLU A 308 -0.12 -37.15 -9.33
N SER A 309 -0.21 -38.47 -9.26
CA SER A 309 0.58 -39.33 -8.36
C SER A 309 2.08 -39.40 -8.72
N ALA A 310 2.52 -38.70 -9.76
CA ALA A 310 3.92 -38.68 -10.17
C ALA A 310 4.81 -38.23 -8.99
N SER A 311 5.90 -38.93 -8.74
CA SER A 311 6.85 -38.60 -7.68
C SER A 311 7.67 -37.36 -8.08
N TRP A 312 7.21 -36.18 -7.69
CA TRP A 312 7.96 -34.94 -7.90
C TRP A 312 9.19 -34.90 -6.98
N PRO A 313 10.39 -34.51 -7.48
CA PRO A 313 11.61 -34.41 -6.69
C PRO A 313 11.59 -33.13 -5.81
N ILE A 314 10.61 -33.04 -4.91
CA ILE A 314 10.28 -31.82 -4.14
C ILE A 314 11.49 -31.32 -3.36
N GLY A 315 12.32 -32.22 -2.81
CA GLY A 315 13.54 -31.83 -2.07
C GLY A 315 14.52 -31.04 -2.93
N TRP A 316 14.85 -31.56 -4.13
CA TRP A 316 15.74 -30.88 -5.08
C TRP A 316 15.14 -29.58 -5.61
N MET A 317 13.83 -29.56 -5.89
CA MET A 317 13.16 -28.34 -6.31
C MET A 317 13.21 -27.27 -5.23
N LEU A 318 12.94 -27.62 -3.98
CA LEU A 318 12.99 -26.68 -2.86
C LEU A 318 14.41 -26.16 -2.63
N ALA A 319 15.42 -27.03 -2.74
CA ALA A 319 16.82 -26.61 -2.69
C ALA A 319 17.16 -25.63 -3.83
N GLY A 320 16.71 -25.91 -5.06
CA GLY A 320 16.86 -25.01 -6.20
C GLY A 320 16.15 -23.67 -6.00
N VAL A 321 14.90 -23.68 -5.52
CA VAL A 321 14.12 -22.46 -5.22
C VAL A 321 14.81 -21.62 -4.15
N THR A 322 15.26 -22.23 -3.05
CA THR A 322 16.00 -21.54 -2.00
C THR A 322 17.34 -20.99 -2.51
N GLY A 323 18.05 -21.75 -3.34
CA GLY A 323 19.29 -21.32 -3.98
C GLY A 323 19.07 -20.08 -4.85
N VAL A 324 18.07 -20.11 -5.74
CA VAL A 324 17.69 -18.94 -6.56
C VAL A 324 17.28 -17.77 -5.68
N ALA A 325 16.49 -17.99 -4.63
CA ALA A 325 16.04 -16.93 -3.72
C ALA A 325 17.20 -16.23 -3.00
N LEU A 326 18.20 -17.00 -2.56
CA LEU A 326 19.43 -16.48 -1.93
C LEU A 326 20.31 -15.75 -2.93
N ILE A 327 20.65 -16.38 -4.06
CA ILE A 327 21.52 -15.82 -5.10
C ILE A 327 20.97 -14.47 -5.59
N THR A 328 19.69 -14.42 -5.94
CA THR A 328 19.03 -13.21 -6.45
C THR A 328 18.90 -12.09 -5.43
N ARG A 329 19.04 -12.36 -4.13
CA ARG A 329 18.98 -11.33 -3.06
C ARG A 329 20.34 -10.93 -2.52
N LEU A 330 21.37 -11.76 -2.67
CA LEU A 330 22.71 -11.48 -2.15
C LEU A 330 23.68 -10.95 -3.21
N ILE A 331 23.49 -11.27 -4.49
CA ILE A 331 24.31 -10.70 -5.57
C ILE A 331 24.13 -9.19 -5.63
N ALA A 332 25.25 -8.45 -5.73
CA ALA A 332 25.31 -7.02 -5.99
C ALA A 332 24.45 -6.19 -5.03
N LEU A 333 24.43 -6.55 -3.74
CA LEU A 333 23.58 -5.88 -2.74
C LEU A 333 24.04 -4.45 -2.41
N ASP A 334 25.31 -4.16 -2.65
CA ASP A 334 25.95 -2.84 -2.62
C ASP A 334 25.60 -1.98 -3.84
N GLN A 335 25.41 -2.60 -5.00
CA GLN A 335 25.21 -1.92 -6.29
C GLN A 335 23.75 -1.87 -6.76
N MET A 336 22.87 -2.71 -6.20
CA MET A 336 21.47 -2.78 -6.61
C MET A 336 20.53 -2.99 -5.41
N PRO A 337 19.67 -2.01 -5.06
CA PRO A 337 19.44 -0.74 -5.76
C PRO A 337 20.67 0.20 -5.87
N PRO A 338 20.69 1.13 -6.84
CA PRO A 338 21.90 1.84 -7.32
C PRO A 338 22.56 2.77 -6.31
N ALA A 339 21.86 3.13 -5.24
CA ALA A 339 22.37 3.94 -4.14
C ALA A 339 21.61 3.59 -2.87
N LEU A 340 22.05 4.14 -1.73
CA LEU A 340 21.33 3.98 -0.47
C LEU A 340 20.09 4.89 -0.46
N TRP A 341 18.96 4.40 0.05
CA TRP A 341 17.83 5.28 0.33
C TRP A 341 18.00 5.90 1.73
N ARG A 342 17.60 7.17 1.90
CA ARG A 342 17.69 7.91 3.16
C ARG A 342 17.25 7.12 4.40
N ASP A 343 16.12 6.42 4.33
CA ASP A 343 15.64 5.67 5.50
C ASP A 343 16.47 4.39 5.74
N GLU A 344 17.10 3.79 4.71
CA GLU A 344 18.09 2.71 4.93
C GLU A 344 19.28 3.25 5.74
N ALA A 345 19.75 4.44 5.42
CA ALA A 345 20.83 5.10 6.15
C ALA A 345 20.43 5.38 7.60
N ARG A 346 19.20 5.87 7.83
CA ARG A 346 18.66 6.07 9.18
C ARG A 346 18.56 4.76 9.95
N HIS A 347 18.09 3.69 9.32
CA HIS A 347 18.05 2.37 9.93
C HIS A 347 19.45 1.88 10.31
N GLY A 348 20.44 2.11 9.45
CA GLY A 348 21.84 1.82 9.73
C GLY A 348 22.40 2.64 10.90
N LEU A 349 22.12 3.94 10.97
CA LEU A 349 22.52 4.81 12.07
C LEU A 349 21.86 4.40 13.40
N LEU A 350 20.58 4.05 13.39
CA LEU A 350 19.87 3.52 14.56
C LEU A 350 20.47 2.17 15.01
N ALA A 351 20.80 1.29 14.07
CA ALA A 351 21.44 0.02 14.34
C ALA A 351 22.84 0.20 14.96
N LEU A 352 23.63 1.15 14.46
CA LEU A 352 24.91 1.55 15.06
C LEU A 352 24.72 2.10 16.47
N GLN A 353 23.74 2.97 16.68
CA GLN A 353 23.46 3.51 18.01
C GLN A 353 23.11 2.41 19.01
N ILE A 354 22.27 1.44 18.62
CA ILE A 354 21.96 0.25 19.43
C ILE A 354 23.24 -0.55 19.74
N TRP A 355 24.13 -0.69 18.76
CA TRP A 355 25.38 -1.43 18.88
C TRP A 355 26.38 -0.76 19.83
N THR A 356 26.54 0.56 19.74
CA THR A 356 27.58 1.31 20.46
C THR A 356 27.14 1.89 21.80
N ASP A 357 25.87 2.25 21.95
CA ASP A 357 25.32 2.87 23.17
C ASP A 357 24.51 1.82 23.95
N PRO A 358 24.97 1.37 25.13
CA PRO A 358 24.25 0.39 25.94
C PRO A 358 22.92 0.91 26.51
N THR A 359 22.74 2.24 26.57
CA THR A 359 21.54 2.89 27.13
C THR A 359 20.42 3.05 26.09
N PHE A 360 20.75 3.02 24.80
CA PHE A 360 19.76 3.15 23.73
C PHE A 360 19.11 1.80 23.42
N ARG A 361 18.01 1.48 24.12
CA ARG A 361 17.23 0.24 23.94
C ARG A 361 15.76 0.51 23.60
N PRO A 362 15.47 1.13 22.43
CA PRO A 362 14.10 1.47 22.07
C PRO A 362 13.25 0.23 21.81
N VAL A 363 11.97 0.33 22.11
CA VAL A 363 10.94 -0.65 21.69
C VAL A 363 10.29 -0.18 20.38
N TYR A 364 10.09 1.13 20.27
CA TYR A 364 9.57 1.83 19.10
C TYR A 364 10.38 3.11 18.89
N VAL A 365 10.61 3.48 17.64
CA VAL A 365 11.41 4.64 17.26
C VAL A 365 10.52 5.63 16.52
N VAL A 366 10.02 6.65 17.24
CA VAL A 366 9.16 7.70 16.66
C VAL A 366 9.98 8.67 15.83
N LYS A 367 11.05 9.25 16.40
CA LYS A 367 11.92 10.15 15.65
C LYS A 367 12.69 9.36 14.58
N ASP A 368 12.82 9.92 13.38
CA ASP A 368 13.62 9.39 12.27
C ASP A 368 13.08 8.13 11.56
N ALA A 369 12.26 7.28 12.19
CA ALA A 369 11.76 6.04 11.56
C ALA A 369 10.24 5.82 11.56
N ASP A 370 9.52 6.19 12.62
CA ASP A 370 8.12 5.78 12.87
C ASP A 370 7.92 4.24 12.83
N LEU A 371 8.87 3.48 13.38
CA LEU A 371 8.88 2.01 13.27
C LEU A 371 9.17 1.31 14.60
N PRO A 372 8.63 0.10 14.82
CA PRO A 372 9.10 -0.81 15.86
C PRO A 372 10.58 -1.17 15.69
N ALA A 373 11.27 -1.47 16.80
CA ALA A 373 12.72 -1.55 16.80
C ALA A 373 13.35 -2.91 16.38
N LEU A 374 12.57 -4.00 16.21
CA LEU A 374 13.13 -5.35 16.02
C LEU A 374 14.09 -5.43 14.83
N PHE A 375 13.75 -4.77 13.72
CA PHE A 375 14.60 -4.75 12.54
C PHE A 375 15.98 -4.13 12.84
N PHE A 376 16.03 -3.04 13.59
CA PHE A 376 17.30 -2.39 13.95
C PHE A 376 18.17 -3.26 14.83
N TYR A 377 17.58 -4.01 15.78
CA TYR A 377 18.32 -4.99 16.58
C TYR A 377 18.90 -6.13 15.75
N LEU A 378 18.17 -6.60 14.73
CA LEU A 378 18.68 -7.63 13.83
C LEU A 378 19.79 -7.10 12.92
N VAL A 379 19.73 -5.84 12.52
CA VAL A 379 20.73 -5.18 11.66
C VAL A 379 22.00 -4.80 12.45
N ALA A 380 21.87 -4.42 13.72
CA ALA A 380 22.95 -3.95 14.59
C ALA A 380 24.21 -4.83 14.56
N PRO A 381 24.17 -6.16 14.75
CA PRO A 381 25.39 -6.97 14.72
C PRO A 381 26.07 -6.99 13.35
N PHE A 382 25.32 -6.95 12.25
CA PHE A 382 25.93 -6.97 10.91
C PHE A 382 26.63 -5.66 10.59
N VAL A 383 25.97 -4.53 10.85
CA VAL A 383 26.55 -3.22 10.63
C VAL A 383 27.69 -2.94 11.62
N GLY A 384 27.53 -3.35 12.89
CA GLY A 384 28.52 -3.14 13.94
C GLY A 384 29.81 -3.97 13.80
N ILE A 385 29.72 -5.17 13.21
CA ILE A 385 30.88 -6.05 12.98
C ILE A 385 31.48 -5.84 11.59
N LEU A 386 30.65 -5.70 10.55
CA LEU A 386 31.08 -5.67 9.15
C LEU A 386 31.23 -4.26 8.59
N GLY A 387 30.86 -3.23 9.36
CA GLY A 387 30.94 -1.83 8.97
C GLY A 387 29.68 -1.28 8.31
N PRO A 388 29.58 0.05 8.17
CA PRO A 388 28.41 0.78 7.67
C PRO A 388 28.37 0.83 6.14
N HIS A 389 28.22 -0.33 5.51
CA HIS A 389 28.10 -0.45 4.07
C HIS A 389 26.65 -0.62 3.62
N ALA A 390 26.35 -0.26 2.36
CA ALA A 390 25.02 -0.47 1.80
C ALA A 390 24.62 -1.96 1.84
N TRP A 391 25.53 -2.89 1.55
CA TRP A 391 25.21 -4.32 1.60
C TRP A 391 24.99 -4.85 3.03
N SER A 392 25.69 -4.31 4.03
CA SER A 392 25.62 -4.82 5.40
C SER A 392 24.28 -4.47 6.06
N VAL A 393 23.78 -3.26 5.83
CA VAL A 393 22.47 -2.81 6.33
C VAL A 393 21.31 -3.54 5.63
N ARG A 394 21.49 -3.94 4.37
CA ARG A 394 20.49 -4.65 3.55
C ARG A 394 20.38 -6.15 3.86
N LEU A 395 21.40 -6.74 4.50
CA LEU A 395 21.54 -8.19 4.64
C LEU A 395 20.35 -8.84 5.35
N VAL A 396 19.82 -8.22 6.40
CA VAL A 396 18.68 -8.77 7.16
C VAL A 396 17.42 -8.87 6.29
N SER A 397 17.09 -7.81 5.53
CA SER A 397 15.95 -7.81 4.61
C SER A 397 16.15 -8.82 3.48
N ALA A 398 17.37 -8.95 2.96
CA ALA A 398 17.71 -9.90 1.90
C ALA A 398 17.54 -11.35 2.36
N LEU A 399 18.04 -11.68 3.56
CA LEU A 399 17.89 -13.01 4.16
C LEU A 399 16.44 -13.32 4.51
N ALA A 400 15.71 -12.36 5.09
CA ALA A 400 14.29 -12.53 5.38
C ALA A 400 13.52 -12.84 4.08
N GLY A 401 13.75 -12.07 3.01
CA GLY A 401 13.13 -12.30 1.71
C GLY A 401 13.50 -13.63 1.07
N ALA A 402 14.75 -14.08 1.23
CA ALA A 402 15.22 -15.36 0.68
C ALA A 402 14.61 -16.57 1.41
N LEU A 403 14.27 -16.42 2.69
CA LEU A 403 13.64 -17.46 3.51
C LEU A 403 12.11 -17.49 3.40
N THR A 404 11.47 -16.40 2.96
CA THR A 404 10.01 -16.34 2.79
C THR A 404 9.44 -17.44 1.87
N PRO A 405 10.04 -17.79 0.71
CA PRO A 405 9.60 -18.93 -0.10
C PRO A 405 9.60 -20.27 0.63
N LEU A 406 10.61 -20.51 1.48
CA LEU A 406 10.69 -21.72 2.28
C LEU A 406 9.59 -21.76 3.35
N ALA A 407 9.35 -20.63 4.03
CA ALA A 407 8.25 -20.48 4.98
C ALA A 407 6.88 -20.66 4.29
N LEU A 408 6.70 -20.13 3.07
CA LEU A 408 5.50 -20.31 2.26
C LEU A 408 5.27 -21.78 1.92
N TYR A 409 6.28 -22.48 1.40
CA TYR A 409 6.17 -23.93 1.11
C TYR A 409 5.74 -24.68 2.37
N TRP A 410 6.39 -24.41 3.49
CA TRP A 410 6.12 -25.11 4.74
C TRP A 410 4.72 -24.86 5.28
N PHE A 411 4.20 -23.64 5.16
CA PHE A 411 2.81 -23.29 5.51
C PHE A 411 1.78 -23.89 4.55
N ALA A 412 2.01 -23.77 3.24
CA ALA A 412 1.02 -24.09 2.20
C ALA A 412 0.94 -25.59 1.86
N ALA A 413 2.04 -26.34 1.99
CA ALA A 413 2.10 -27.77 1.65
C ALA A 413 0.97 -28.63 2.26
N PRO A 414 0.62 -28.52 3.56
CA PRO A 414 -0.49 -29.26 4.13
C PRO A 414 -1.89 -28.75 3.73
N ILE A 415 -1.99 -27.59 3.08
CA ILE A 415 -3.26 -26.95 2.70
C ILE A 415 -3.61 -27.26 1.23
N VAL A 416 -2.68 -26.98 0.32
CA VAL A 416 -2.89 -27.09 -1.13
C VAL A 416 -2.23 -28.31 -1.78
N GLY A 417 -1.37 -29.02 -1.05
CA GLY A 417 -0.55 -30.12 -1.57
C GLY A 417 0.91 -29.70 -1.77
N ARG A 418 1.84 -30.66 -1.74
CA ARG A 418 3.29 -30.37 -1.80
C ARG A 418 3.70 -29.81 -3.17
N ARG A 419 3.11 -30.32 -4.25
CA ARG A 419 3.36 -29.85 -5.63
C ARG A 419 2.90 -28.40 -5.78
N ALA A 420 1.66 -28.10 -5.43
CA ALA A 420 1.15 -26.73 -5.45
C ALA A 420 2.00 -25.77 -4.60
N ALA A 421 2.39 -26.19 -3.40
CA ALA A 421 3.17 -25.36 -2.49
C ALA A 421 4.59 -25.08 -2.99
N VAL A 422 5.28 -26.06 -3.61
CA VAL A 422 6.62 -25.81 -4.16
C VAL A 422 6.56 -24.90 -5.38
N LEU A 423 5.51 -25.02 -6.21
CA LEU A 423 5.26 -24.08 -7.31
C LEU A 423 4.97 -22.67 -6.79
N GLY A 424 4.14 -22.52 -5.75
CA GLY A 424 3.90 -21.21 -5.13
C GLY A 424 5.16 -20.61 -4.51
N ALA A 425 6.01 -21.42 -3.88
CA ALA A 425 7.30 -20.98 -3.36
C ALA A 425 8.25 -20.54 -4.48
N ALA A 426 8.29 -21.28 -5.58
CA ALA A 426 9.07 -20.94 -6.76
C ALA A 426 8.66 -19.58 -7.34
N LEU A 427 7.36 -19.38 -7.57
CA LEU A 427 6.82 -18.11 -8.07
C LEU A 427 7.14 -16.92 -7.14
N LEU A 428 7.08 -17.12 -5.81
CA LEU A 428 7.45 -16.08 -4.85
C LEU A 428 8.96 -15.78 -4.84
N ALA A 429 9.81 -16.81 -5.00
CA ALA A 429 11.25 -16.69 -4.85
C ALA A 429 11.88 -15.68 -5.81
N TRP A 430 11.39 -15.61 -7.05
CA TRP A 430 11.89 -14.70 -8.07
C TRP A 430 10.92 -13.59 -8.46
N ALA A 431 9.73 -13.49 -7.85
CA ALA A 431 8.81 -12.38 -8.13
C ALA A 431 9.53 -11.03 -8.00
N SER A 432 9.52 -10.20 -9.05
CA SER A 432 10.21 -8.91 -9.09
C SER A 432 9.80 -8.00 -7.94
N TRP A 433 8.53 -8.04 -7.54
CA TRP A 433 8.01 -7.34 -6.37
C TRP A 433 8.62 -7.86 -5.06
N SER A 434 8.74 -9.19 -4.89
CA SER A 434 9.42 -9.76 -3.71
C SER A 434 10.91 -9.41 -3.68
N LEU A 435 11.59 -9.47 -4.83
CA LEU A 435 13.00 -9.08 -4.95
C LEU A 435 13.19 -7.61 -4.59
N SER A 436 12.37 -6.71 -5.16
CA SER A 436 12.46 -5.28 -4.88
C SER A 436 12.28 -4.97 -3.40
N MET A 437 11.27 -5.55 -2.74
CA MET A 437 10.97 -5.28 -1.34
C MET A 437 11.96 -5.88 -0.33
N SER A 438 12.85 -6.78 -0.77
CA SER A 438 13.79 -7.49 0.10
C SER A 438 15.26 -7.12 -0.14
N ARG A 439 15.56 -6.27 -1.13
CA ARG A 439 16.94 -5.89 -1.50
C ARG A 439 17.37 -4.51 -1.01
N TRP A 440 16.52 -3.84 -0.24
CA TRP A 440 16.86 -2.61 0.47
C TRP A 440 16.43 -2.74 1.94
N ALA A 441 17.10 -2.02 2.84
CA ALA A 441 17.04 -2.22 4.29
C ALA A 441 15.72 -1.70 4.89
N PHE A 442 14.70 -2.57 4.90
CA PHE A 442 13.39 -2.26 5.42
C PHE A 442 12.74 -3.44 6.17
N PRO A 443 11.97 -3.17 7.25
CA PRO A 443 11.35 -4.22 8.06
C PRO A 443 10.18 -4.96 7.37
N ALA A 444 9.60 -4.41 6.29
CA ALA A 444 8.35 -4.94 5.73
C ALA A 444 8.44 -6.35 5.13
N THR A 445 9.63 -6.93 4.94
CA THR A 445 9.75 -8.34 4.52
C THR A 445 9.81 -9.29 5.71
N LEU A 446 10.17 -8.80 6.90
CA LEU A 446 10.42 -9.60 8.09
C LEU A 446 9.13 -10.16 8.73
N ASP A 447 8.04 -9.40 8.77
CA ASP A 447 6.73 -9.94 9.17
C ASP A 447 6.29 -11.11 8.30
N HIS A 448 6.57 -11.10 7.00
CA HIS A 448 6.09 -12.14 6.08
C HIS A 448 6.68 -13.51 6.41
N VAL A 449 8.00 -13.59 6.57
CA VAL A 449 8.68 -14.83 6.96
C VAL A 449 8.23 -15.30 8.35
N LEU A 450 8.03 -14.37 9.30
CA LEU A 450 7.55 -14.67 10.65
C LEU A 450 6.11 -15.19 10.66
N VAL A 451 5.18 -14.51 9.97
CA VAL A 451 3.75 -14.88 9.92
C VAL A 451 3.54 -16.19 9.18
N LEU A 452 4.22 -16.43 8.05
CA LEU A 452 4.10 -17.70 7.33
C LEU A 452 4.61 -18.86 8.18
N THR A 453 5.74 -18.67 8.86
CA THR A 453 6.28 -19.68 9.79
C THR A 453 5.33 -19.87 10.98
N ALA A 454 4.80 -18.80 11.57
CA ALA A 454 3.81 -18.89 12.64
C ALA A 454 2.53 -19.63 12.20
N GLY A 455 2.03 -19.32 11.00
CA GLY A 455 0.87 -20.00 10.42
C GLY A 455 1.11 -21.47 10.15
N GLY A 456 2.30 -21.84 9.67
CA GLY A 456 2.70 -23.24 9.44
C GLY A 456 2.84 -24.05 10.73
N LEU A 457 3.33 -23.40 11.80
CA LEU A 457 3.37 -23.97 13.16
C LEU A 457 1.96 -24.15 13.70
N LEU A 458 1.13 -23.10 13.63
CA LEU A 458 -0.24 -23.12 14.14
C LEU A 458 -1.08 -24.20 13.43
N TRP A 459 -0.98 -24.30 12.10
CA TRP A 459 -1.72 -25.29 11.32
C TRP A 459 -1.46 -26.74 11.76
N ARG A 460 -0.19 -27.06 12.04
CA ARG A 460 0.26 -28.37 12.53
C ARG A 460 0.01 -28.55 14.02
N GLY A 461 0.10 -27.48 14.79
CA GLY A 461 -0.17 -27.47 16.22
C GLY A 461 -1.65 -27.75 16.52
N LEU A 462 -2.56 -27.32 15.65
CA LEU A 462 -4.00 -27.56 15.71
C LEU A 462 -4.43 -28.86 15.03
N ASP A 463 -3.51 -29.82 14.87
CA ASP A 463 -3.81 -31.13 14.33
C ASP A 463 -4.11 -32.14 15.46
N PRO A 464 -5.31 -32.76 15.50
CA PRO A 464 -5.66 -33.73 16.55
C PRO A 464 -4.71 -34.94 16.60
N ASP A 465 -4.16 -35.33 15.46
CA ASP A 465 -3.26 -36.49 15.34
C ASP A 465 -1.82 -36.14 15.77
N GLN A 466 -1.53 -34.86 16.03
CA GLN A 466 -0.21 -34.43 16.46
C GLN A 466 0.06 -34.82 17.91
N PRO A 467 1.24 -35.40 18.23
CA PRO A 467 1.63 -35.69 19.61
C PRO A 467 1.48 -34.46 20.53
N HIS A 468 0.92 -34.68 21.71
CA HIS A 468 0.54 -33.61 22.65
C HIS A 468 1.66 -32.59 22.88
N ARG A 469 2.87 -33.04 23.21
CA ARG A 469 4.05 -32.17 23.43
C ARG A 469 4.40 -31.34 22.19
N ARG A 470 4.34 -31.93 20.99
CA ARG A 470 4.64 -31.21 19.73
C ARG A 470 3.58 -30.17 19.41
N SER A 471 2.30 -30.46 19.68
CA SER A 471 1.22 -29.48 19.52
C SER A 471 1.46 -28.23 20.37
N TRP A 472 1.81 -28.39 21.65
CA TRP A 472 2.16 -27.27 22.53
C TRP A 472 3.36 -26.47 22.02
N LEU A 473 4.44 -27.14 21.62
CA LEU A 473 5.62 -26.47 21.07
C LEU A 473 5.29 -25.66 19.80
N TYR A 474 4.48 -26.22 18.90
CA TYR A 474 4.08 -25.52 17.69
C TYR A 474 3.18 -24.33 17.97
N ILE A 475 2.19 -24.47 18.84
CA ILE A 475 1.28 -23.37 19.18
C ILE A 475 2.02 -22.26 19.93
N GLY A 476 2.90 -22.61 20.88
CA GLY A 476 3.76 -21.65 21.58
C GLY A 476 4.74 -20.94 20.63
N GLY A 477 5.37 -21.67 19.72
CA GLY A 477 6.23 -21.10 18.68
C GLY A 477 5.46 -20.18 17.72
N ALA A 478 4.23 -20.54 17.35
CA ALA A 478 3.37 -19.69 16.54
C ALA A 478 3.02 -18.38 17.25
N ALA A 479 2.72 -18.43 18.55
CA ALA A 479 2.47 -17.24 19.36
C ALA A 479 3.71 -16.33 19.47
N LEU A 480 4.89 -16.93 19.69
CA LEU A 480 6.15 -16.19 19.74
C LEU A 480 6.44 -15.46 18.42
N LEU A 481 6.43 -16.19 17.30
CA LEU A 481 6.73 -15.60 15.99
C LEU A 481 5.63 -14.62 15.53
N GLY A 482 4.36 -14.90 15.84
CA GLY A 482 3.25 -13.99 15.59
C GLY A 482 3.34 -12.69 16.41
N GLY A 483 3.77 -12.77 17.67
CA GLY A 483 4.05 -11.61 18.50
C GLY A 483 5.24 -10.79 17.96
N LEU A 484 6.35 -11.45 17.62
CA LEU A 484 7.52 -10.81 17.01
C LEU A 484 7.20 -10.13 15.68
N ALA A 485 6.28 -10.67 14.87
CA ALA A 485 5.86 -10.04 13.62
C ALA A 485 5.27 -8.64 13.84
N VAL A 486 4.60 -8.36 14.97
CA VAL A 486 4.06 -7.03 15.30
C VAL A 486 5.18 -6.00 15.54
N TYR A 487 6.37 -6.46 15.93
CA TYR A 487 7.56 -5.63 16.13
C TYR A 487 8.34 -5.35 14.84
N THR A 488 7.79 -5.65 13.66
CA THR A 488 8.50 -5.42 12.39
C THR A 488 8.02 -4.14 11.71
N TYR A 489 6.99 -4.22 10.88
CA TYR A 489 6.40 -3.14 10.11
C TYR A 489 4.91 -2.98 10.44
N HIS A 490 4.27 -1.90 9.97
CA HIS A 490 2.85 -1.64 10.23
C HIS A 490 1.93 -2.79 9.77
N THR A 491 2.27 -3.49 8.67
CA THR A 491 1.52 -4.68 8.20
C THR A 491 1.66 -5.87 9.16
N GLY A 492 2.77 -5.96 9.88
CA GLY A 492 3.00 -6.98 10.91
C GLY A 492 2.00 -6.91 12.07
N ARG A 493 1.36 -5.75 12.28
CA ARG A 493 0.26 -5.58 13.25
C ARG A 493 -0.96 -6.47 12.93
N LEU A 494 -1.09 -6.97 11.70
CA LEU A 494 -2.14 -7.93 11.31
C LEU A 494 -1.83 -9.38 11.68
N ALA A 495 -0.62 -9.69 12.17
CA ALA A 495 -0.23 -11.07 12.49
C ALA A 495 -1.22 -11.80 13.42
N PRO A 496 -1.74 -11.20 14.52
CA PRO A 496 -2.73 -11.86 15.37
C PRO A 496 -4.03 -12.21 14.60
N LEU A 497 -4.51 -11.31 13.74
CA LEU A 497 -5.68 -11.55 12.89
C LEU A 497 -5.40 -12.63 11.84
N ALA A 498 -4.21 -12.64 11.25
CA ALA A 498 -3.81 -13.67 10.28
C ALA A 498 -3.78 -15.06 10.94
N LEU A 499 -3.24 -15.17 12.16
CA LEU A 499 -3.24 -16.42 12.92
C LEU A 499 -4.65 -16.84 13.37
N LEU A 500 -5.52 -15.89 13.70
CA LEU A 500 -6.94 -16.17 13.97
C LEU A 500 -7.63 -16.75 12.73
N VAL A 501 -7.37 -16.18 11.53
CA VAL A 501 -7.88 -16.73 10.26
C VAL A 501 -7.35 -18.16 10.06
N VAL A 502 -6.06 -18.41 10.26
CA VAL A 502 -5.49 -19.77 10.16
C VAL A 502 -6.17 -20.74 11.12
N ALA A 503 -6.35 -20.37 12.40
CA ALA A 503 -7.03 -21.19 13.39
C ALA A 503 -8.49 -21.47 13.00
N GLN A 504 -9.22 -20.44 12.58
CA GLN A 504 -10.63 -20.53 12.19
C GLN A 504 -10.83 -21.48 11.00
N PHE A 505 -9.97 -21.41 10.00
CA PHE A 505 -10.06 -22.26 8.81
C PHE A 505 -9.49 -23.66 9.05
N ARG A 506 -8.58 -23.85 10.03
CA ARG A 506 -8.09 -25.18 10.44
C ARG A 506 -9.09 -25.96 11.29
N LEU A 507 -9.67 -25.30 12.28
CA LEU A 507 -10.60 -25.92 13.25
C LEU A 507 -12.00 -26.06 12.68
N GLY A 508 -12.38 -25.19 11.76
CA GLY A 508 -13.65 -25.32 11.08
C GLY A 508 -14.83 -24.75 11.86
N ARG A 509 -16.04 -25.21 11.50
CA ARG A 509 -17.28 -24.95 12.25
C ARG A 509 -17.53 -25.98 13.36
N ASP A 510 -16.62 -26.92 13.55
CA ASP A 510 -16.75 -28.00 14.54
C ASP A 510 -16.32 -27.50 15.93
N TRP A 511 -17.32 -27.24 16.78
CA TRP A 511 -17.10 -26.72 18.13
C TRP A 511 -16.30 -27.70 19.03
N ASN A 512 -16.35 -29.00 18.76
CA ASN A 512 -15.59 -29.97 19.56
C ASN A 512 -14.08 -29.80 19.37
N ARG A 513 -13.65 -29.43 18.16
CA ARG A 513 -12.23 -29.09 17.89
C ARG A 513 -11.82 -27.83 18.62
N TRP A 514 -12.67 -26.80 18.65
CA TRP A 514 -12.39 -25.59 19.43
C TRP A 514 -12.22 -25.90 20.92
N ARG A 515 -13.11 -26.72 21.50
CA ARG A 515 -12.99 -27.16 22.90
C ARG A 515 -11.69 -27.94 23.15
N LEU A 516 -11.29 -28.81 22.22
CA LEU A 516 -10.05 -29.60 22.33
C LEU A 516 -8.79 -28.74 22.39
N PHE A 517 -8.75 -27.65 21.62
CA PHE A 517 -7.58 -26.78 21.50
C PHE A 517 -7.67 -25.48 22.33
N TRP A 518 -8.79 -25.21 23.01
CA TRP A 518 -9.02 -23.95 23.72
C TRP A 518 -7.92 -23.61 24.73
N SER A 519 -7.51 -24.58 25.57
CA SER A 519 -6.43 -24.35 26.54
C SER A 519 -5.10 -24.01 25.87
N ARG A 520 -4.81 -24.63 24.72
CA ARG A 520 -3.59 -24.35 23.94
C ARG A 520 -3.64 -22.98 23.30
N LEU A 521 -4.80 -22.60 22.74
CA LEU A 521 -5.04 -21.27 22.16
C LEU A 521 -4.98 -20.17 23.23
N LEU A 522 -5.51 -20.42 24.43
CA LEU A 522 -5.43 -19.49 25.56
C LEU A 522 -3.97 -19.26 25.98
N VAL A 523 -3.18 -20.32 26.12
CA VAL A 523 -1.75 -20.20 26.40
C VAL A 523 -1.01 -19.51 25.25
N ALA A 524 -1.38 -19.77 24.00
CA ALA A 524 -0.84 -19.04 22.85
C ALA A 524 -1.11 -17.54 22.97
N ALA A 525 -2.34 -17.16 23.35
CA ALA A 525 -2.70 -15.77 23.57
C ALA A 525 -1.89 -15.15 24.72
N LEU A 526 -1.66 -15.89 25.82
CA LEU A 526 -0.80 -15.45 26.93
C LEU A 526 0.65 -15.26 26.50
N VAL A 527 1.24 -16.22 25.76
CA VAL A 527 2.60 -16.10 25.22
C VAL A 527 2.69 -14.90 24.28
N GLY A 528 1.73 -14.73 23.38
CA GLY A 528 1.65 -13.57 22.50
C GLY A 528 1.55 -12.26 23.28
N ALA A 529 0.72 -12.21 24.34
CA ALA A 529 0.58 -11.04 25.19
C ALA A 529 1.88 -10.70 25.94
N ILE A 530 2.61 -11.71 26.43
CA ILE A 530 3.92 -11.51 27.07
C ILE A 530 4.93 -10.96 26.07
N VAL A 531 4.98 -11.50 24.85
CA VAL A 531 5.88 -11.02 23.79
C VAL A 531 5.54 -9.57 23.42
N LEU A 532 4.26 -9.22 23.34
CA LEU A 532 3.80 -7.87 23.00
C LEU A 532 3.87 -6.87 24.16
N LEU A 533 4.07 -7.34 25.40
CA LEU A 533 3.97 -6.51 26.59
C LEU A 533 4.84 -5.24 26.52
N PRO A 534 6.12 -5.27 26.10
CA PRO A 534 6.92 -4.05 25.97
C PRO A 534 6.32 -3.03 25.01
N LEU A 535 5.72 -3.48 23.90
CA LEU A 535 5.09 -2.58 22.92
C LEU A 535 3.77 -2.04 23.44
N VAL A 536 2.98 -2.85 24.14
CA VAL A 536 1.75 -2.41 24.78
C VAL A 536 2.05 -1.33 25.83
N LEU A 537 3.08 -1.52 26.65
CA LEU A 537 3.54 -0.50 27.61
C LEU A 537 3.98 0.79 26.91
N TYR A 538 4.67 0.69 25.76
CA TYR A 538 4.98 1.85 24.94
C TYR A 538 3.71 2.56 24.45
N ILE A 539 2.75 1.83 23.89
CA ILE A 539 1.50 2.40 23.34
C ILE A 539 0.67 3.09 24.42
N VAL A 540 0.62 2.53 25.63
CA VAL A 540 -0.08 3.15 26.77
C VAL A 540 0.56 4.49 27.15
N ASN A 541 1.89 4.61 27.04
CA ASN A 541 2.61 5.84 27.35
C ASN A 541 2.60 6.87 26.20
N ASP A 542 2.65 6.42 24.95
CA ASP A 542 2.73 7.29 23.75
C ASP A 542 1.92 6.72 22.58
N SER A 543 0.59 6.77 22.71
CA SER A 543 -0.33 6.30 21.67
C SER A 543 -0.31 7.19 20.43
N ALA A 544 -0.07 8.49 20.60
CA ALA A 544 0.02 9.47 19.53
C ALA A 544 1.26 9.23 18.66
N GLY A 545 2.44 9.04 19.27
CA GLY A 545 3.67 8.72 18.55
C GLY A 545 3.60 7.37 17.84
N PHE A 546 3.01 6.33 18.45
CA PHE A 546 2.84 5.02 17.81
C PHE A 546 1.91 5.05 16.57
N ASN A 547 0.90 5.92 16.58
CA ASN A 547 -0.08 6.05 15.49
C ASN A 547 0.19 7.22 14.54
N ARG A 548 1.21 8.04 14.80
CA ARG A 548 1.55 9.23 14.02
C ARG A 548 1.60 8.96 12.52
N ARG A 549 2.39 7.97 12.11
CA ARG A 549 2.52 7.59 10.69
C ARG A 549 1.24 7.02 10.09
N VAL A 550 0.48 6.23 10.85
CA VAL A 550 -0.79 5.65 10.39
C VAL A 550 -1.83 6.74 10.18
N GLY A 551 -1.87 7.75 11.06
CA GLY A 551 -2.72 8.94 10.93
C GLY A 551 -2.46 9.68 9.63
N PHE A 552 -1.20 10.04 9.36
CA PHE A 552 -0.83 10.81 8.16
C PHE A 552 -1.17 10.16 6.82
N VAL A 553 -1.23 8.83 6.76
CA VAL A 553 -1.52 8.12 5.51
C VAL A 553 -2.96 7.64 5.43
N SER A 554 -3.77 7.85 6.46
CA SER A 554 -5.13 7.32 6.60
C SER A 554 -6.13 8.04 5.71
N ILE A 555 -7.02 7.29 5.05
CA ILE A 555 -8.13 7.87 4.26
C ILE A 555 -9.03 8.83 5.04
N PHE A 556 -9.01 8.77 6.37
CA PHE A 556 -9.78 9.65 7.26
C PHE A 556 -9.15 11.04 7.43
N GLN A 557 -7.89 11.23 7.02
CA GLN A 557 -7.16 12.50 7.10
C GLN A 557 -6.74 12.97 5.70
N ALA A 558 -7.65 12.86 4.72
CA ALA A 558 -7.35 13.20 3.33
C ALA A 558 -6.99 14.66 3.15
N ASP A 559 -5.77 14.90 2.67
CA ASP A 559 -5.29 16.20 2.22
C ASP A 559 -5.63 16.41 0.73
N ASP A 560 -6.91 16.24 0.40
CA ASP A 560 -7.47 16.44 -0.95
C ASP A 560 -8.51 17.57 -0.89
N LEU A 561 -8.30 18.61 -1.69
CA LEU A 561 -9.12 19.81 -1.73
C LEU A 561 -10.50 19.60 -2.36
N THR A 562 -10.75 18.44 -2.98
CA THR A 562 -11.96 18.19 -3.77
C THR A 562 -12.74 16.96 -3.32
N ARG A 563 -12.12 16.06 -2.57
CA ARG A 563 -12.72 14.81 -2.09
C ARG A 563 -12.29 14.49 -0.66
N HIS A 564 -13.25 14.22 0.23
CA HIS A 564 -12.93 13.89 1.61
C HIS A 564 -13.73 12.73 2.20
N ARG A 565 -14.56 12.05 1.40
CA ARG A 565 -15.40 10.94 1.87
C ARG A 565 -14.64 9.61 1.98
N PRO A 566 -14.62 8.96 3.16
CA PRO A 566 -13.87 7.73 3.33
C PRO A 566 -14.30 6.56 2.43
N LEU A 567 -15.61 6.37 2.20
CA LEU A 567 -16.06 5.26 1.34
C LEU A 567 -15.83 5.53 -0.15
N ASP A 568 -15.76 6.79 -0.60
CA ASP A 568 -15.36 7.10 -1.98
C ASP A 568 -13.92 6.63 -2.22
N PHE A 569 -13.00 6.97 -1.30
CA PHE A 569 -11.63 6.43 -1.34
C PHE A 569 -11.61 4.91 -1.25
N LEU A 570 -12.40 4.29 -0.37
CA LEU A 570 -12.42 2.83 -0.24
C LEU A 570 -12.86 2.15 -1.54
N VAL A 571 -13.91 2.64 -2.20
CA VAL A 571 -14.38 2.09 -3.49
C VAL A 571 -13.31 2.24 -4.56
N GLU A 572 -12.71 3.42 -4.67
CA GLU A 572 -11.60 3.67 -5.59
C GLU A 572 -10.42 2.72 -5.31
N HIS A 573 -10.05 2.56 -4.04
CA HIS A 573 -8.95 1.69 -3.63
C HIS A 573 -9.26 0.23 -3.93
N LEU A 574 -10.49 -0.25 -3.70
CA LEU A 574 -10.92 -1.61 -4.07
C LEU A 574 -10.71 -1.88 -5.57
N VAL A 575 -11.08 -0.91 -6.42
CA VAL A 575 -10.86 -1.01 -7.87
C VAL A 575 -9.36 -1.02 -8.18
N ARG A 576 -8.60 -0.08 -7.64
CA ARG A 576 -7.14 0.04 -7.90
C ARG A 576 -6.37 -1.20 -7.43
N TYR A 577 -6.64 -1.73 -6.24
CA TYR A 577 -6.03 -2.97 -5.75
C TYR A 577 -6.50 -4.22 -6.50
N GLY A 578 -7.74 -4.24 -7.01
CA GLY A 578 -8.21 -5.31 -7.89
C GLY A 578 -7.49 -5.30 -9.25
N LEU A 579 -7.27 -4.11 -9.81
CA LEU A 579 -6.58 -3.92 -11.10
C LEU A 579 -5.05 -4.07 -11.01
N MET A 580 -4.45 -3.95 -9.82
CA MET A 580 -2.99 -3.95 -9.65
C MET A 580 -2.29 -5.21 -10.16
N TRP A 581 -2.99 -6.35 -10.17
CA TRP A 581 -2.44 -7.64 -10.57
C TRP A 581 -2.24 -7.76 -12.08
N HIS A 582 -3.05 -7.06 -12.88
CA HIS A 582 -3.12 -7.29 -14.33
C HIS A 582 -3.03 -6.03 -15.18
N VAL A 583 -3.34 -4.86 -14.61
CA VAL A 583 -3.49 -3.61 -15.36
C VAL A 583 -2.45 -2.58 -14.94
N GLN A 584 -2.50 -2.10 -13.69
CA GLN A 584 -1.65 -0.99 -13.26
C GLN A 584 -1.30 -1.11 -11.78
N GLY A 585 0.00 -1.31 -11.51
CA GLY A 585 0.54 -1.40 -10.16
C GLY A 585 0.88 -0.06 -9.54
N ASP A 586 1.73 -0.11 -8.50
CA ASP A 586 2.23 1.05 -7.77
C ASP A 586 3.11 1.95 -8.65
N ALA A 587 3.03 3.26 -8.45
CA ALA A 587 3.86 4.25 -9.13
C ALA A 587 5.26 4.41 -8.50
N ASN A 588 5.44 3.99 -7.24
CA ASN A 588 6.69 4.15 -6.51
C ASN A 588 7.77 3.16 -6.99
N GLY A 589 8.88 3.70 -7.52
CA GLY A 589 9.97 2.90 -8.09
C GLY A 589 10.79 2.08 -7.09
N ARG A 590 10.66 2.32 -5.78
CA ARG A 590 11.32 1.48 -4.76
C ARG A 590 10.62 0.14 -4.57
N HIS A 591 9.31 0.07 -4.85
CA HIS A 591 8.52 -1.11 -4.55
C HIS A 591 8.45 -2.11 -5.71
N HIS A 592 8.40 -1.61 -6.94
CA HIS A 592 8.33 -2.40 -8.16
C HIS A 592 8.63 -1.51 -9.39
N LEU A 593 8.60 -2.08 -10.60
CA LEU A 593 8.61 -1.29 -11.83
C LEU A 593 7.38 -0.37 -11.86
N PRO A 594 7.55 0.96 -11.92
CA PRO A 594 6.45 1.93 -11.82
C PRO A 594 5.32 1.68 -12.82
N LEU A 595 4.09 1.69 -12.32
CA LEU A 595 2.84 1.52 -13.06
C LEU A 595 2.64 0.16 -13.74
N ALA A 596 3.66 -0.70 -13.78
CA ALA A 596 3.54 -2.05 -14.31
C ALA A 596 2.67 -2.92 -13.38
N PRO A 597 1.90 -3.89 -13.91
CA PRO A 597 1.21 -4.88 -13.08
C PRO A 597 2.17 -5.57 -12.11
N ILE A 598 1.70 -5.81 -10.87
CA ILE A 598 2.58 -6.18 -9.74
C ILE A 598 3.10 -7.63 -9.79
N VAL A 599 2.53 -8.45 -10.67
CA VAL A 599 2.95 -9.84 -10.90
C VAL A 599 3.24 -10.05 -12.38
N ASP A 600 3.99 -11.09 -12.72
CA ASP A 600 4.21 -11.49 -14.10
C ASP A 600 2.96 -12.17 -14.73
N PRO A 601 2.88 -12.30 -16.06
CA PRO A 601 1.73 -12.92 -16.73
C PRO A 601 1.41 -14.35 -16.27
N VAL A 602 2.41 -15.16 -15.92
CA VAL A 602 2.22 -16.54 -15.46
C VAL A 602 1.52 -16.53 -14.11
N VAL A 603 2.06 -15.79 -13.13
CA VAL A 603 1.41 -15.64 -11.82
C VAL A 603 0.00 -15.06 -11.98
N GLY A 604 -0.18 -14.05 -12.84
CA GLY A 604 -1.47 -13.44 -13.12
C GLY A 604 -2.53 -14.46 -13.57
N ILE A 605 -2.30 -15.21 -14.64
CA ILE A 605 -3.30 -16.17 -15.15
C ILE A 605 -3.61 -17.22 -14.11
N PHE A 606 -2.58 -17.79 -13.48
CA PHE A 606 -2.78 -18.87 -12.55
C PHE A 606 -3.38 -18.41 -11.22
N LEU A 607 -3.23 -17.13 -10.86
CA LEU A 607 -3.99 -16.52 -9.76
C LEU A 607 -5.49 -16.52 -10.09
N LEU A 608 -5.89 -16.11 -11.29
CA LEU A 608 -7.30 -16.14 -11.72
C LEU A 608 -7.86 -17.57 -11.70
N VAL A 609 -7.08 -18.53 -12.21
CA VAL A 609 -7.43 -19.97 -12.15
C VAL A 609 -7.57 -20.43 -10.70
N GLY A 610 -6.60 -20.12 -9.83
CA GLY A 610 -6.57 -20.53 -8.43
C GLY A 610 -7.73 -19.94 -7.61
N LEU A 611 -8.09 -18.67 -7.85
CA LEU A 611 -9.25 -18.02 -7.25
C LEU A 611 -10.55 -18.70 -7.69
N GLY A 612 -10.66 -19.02 -8.98
CA GLY A 612 -11.77 -19.79 -9.49
C GLY A 612 -11.88 -21.16 -8.81
N LEU A 613 -10.79 -21.92 -8.71
CA LEU A 613 -10.79 -23.22 -8.05
C LEU A 613 -11.17 -23.12 -6.57
N ALA A 614 -10.71 -22.06 -5.88
CA ALA A 614 -11.02 -21.84 -4.46
C ALA A 614 -12.53 -21.60 -4.27
N TRP A 615 -13.13 -20.85 -5.20
CA TRP A 615 -14.57 -20.61 -5.25
C TRP A 615 -15.38 -21.89 -5.53
N GLN A 616 -14.96 -22.70 -6.51
CA GLN A 616 -15.69 -23.90 -6.93
C GLN A 616 -15.58 -25.04 -5.91
N MET A 617 -14.36 -25.37 -5.49
CA MET A 617 -14.13 -26.55 -4.64
C MET A 617 -14.62 -26.32 -3.20
N ARG A 618 -14.79 -25.05 -2.79
CA ARG A 618 -15.21 -24.64 -1.44
C ARG A 618 -14.43 -25.34 -0.33
N ARG A 619 -13.17 -25.70 -0.60
CA ARG A 619 -12.28 -26.34 0.38
C ARG A 619 -11.97 -25.32 1.46
N GLN A 620 -12.41 -25.61 2.68
CA GLN A 620 -12.27 -24.70 3.80
C GLN A 620 -10.83 -24.20 3.98
N ALA A 621 -9.85 -25.12 3.96
CA ALA A 621 -8.45 -24.76 4.09
C ALA A 621 -7.97 -23.73 3.03
N VAL A 622 -8.39 -23.89 1.77
CA VAL A 622 -8.02 -22.99 0.66
C VAL A 622 -8.75 -21.65 0.75
N ALA A 623 -10.00 -21.65 1.22
CA ALA A 623 -10.72 -20.41 1.52
C ALA A 623 -9.98 -19.58 2.60
N GLY A 624 -9.24 -20.23 3.51
CA GLY A 624 -8.34 -19.56 4.44
C GLY A 624 -7.21 -18.78 3.75
N ILE A 625 -6.64 -19.31 2.65
CA ILE A 625 -5.64 -18.60 1.85
C ILE A 625 -6.25 -17.36 1.18
N ALA A 626 -7.44 -17.50 0.59
CA ALA A 626 -8.15 -16.34 0.02
C ALA A 626 -8.54 -15.31 1.10
N ALA A 627 -8.91 -15.75 2.31
CA ALA A 627 -9.19 -14.85 3.42
C ALA A 627 -7.94 -14.09 3.88
N LEU A 628 -6.78 -14.76 3.95
CA LEU A 628 -5.49 -14.10 4.22
C LEU A 628 -5.14 -13.10 3.12
N TRP A 629 -5.37 -13.46 1.86
CA TRP A 629 -5.18 -12.56 0.73
C TRP A 629 -5.99 -11.27 0.88
N LEU A 630 -7.28 -11.37 1.22
CA LEU A 630 -8.14 -10.21 1.47
C LEU A 630 -7.73 -9.43 2.73
N LEU A 631 -7.36 -10.12 3.82
CA LEU A 631 -6.94 -9.49 5.07
C LEU A 631 -5.75 -8.54 4.85
N TYR A 632 -4.75 -8.97 4.06
CA TYR A 632 -3.55 -8.17 3.81
C TYR A 632 -3.74 -7.02 2.81
N HIS A 633 -4.93 -6.88 2.21
CA HIS A 633 -5.29 -5.66 1.50
C HIS A 633 -5.73 -4.52 2.43
N LEU A 634 -6.17 -4.81 3.67
CA LEU A 634 -6.72 -3.81 4.58
C LEU A 634 -5.81 -2.59 4.82
N PRO A 635 -4.49 -2.75 5.11
CA PRO A 635 -3.63 -1.59 5.36
C PRO A 635 -3.53 -0.69 4.13
N GLY A 636 -3.52 -1.28 2.93
CA GLY A 636 -3.51 -0.57 1.67
C GLY A 636 -4.83 0.15 1.40
N LEU A 637 -5.97 -0.52 1.63
CA LEU A 637 -7.32 0.02 1.41
C LEU A 637 -7.63 1.24 2.28
N LEU A 638 -7.12 1.26 3.51
CA LEU A 638 -7.33 2.33 4.48
C LEU A 638 -6.30 3.46 4.39
N SER A 639 -5.50 3.50 3.31
CA SER A 639 -4.41 4.47 3.17
C SER A 639 -4.32 5.12 1.78
N PHE A 640 -3.76 6.33 1.68
CA PHE A 640 -3.57 7.04 0.40
C PHE A 640 -2.57 6.38 -0.55
N ASN A 641 -2.49 6.89 -1.77
CA ASN A 641 -1.59 6.40 -2.84
C ASN A 641 -1.89 4.96 -3.24
N ALA A 642 -3.18 4.57 -3.28
CA ALA A 642 -3.56 3.28 -3.81
C ALA A 642 -3.28 3.20 -5.34
N PRO A 643 -2.84 2.05 -5.85
CA PRO A 643 -2.38 0.89 -5.09
C PRO A 643 -0.98 1.14 -4.52
N HIS A 644 -0.74 0.77 -3.26
CA HIS A 644 0.56 0.92 -2.60
C HIS A 644 1.17 -0.45 -2.31
N ALA A 645 2.20 -0.82 -3.06
CA ALA A 645 2.77 -2.16 -3.07
C ALA A 645 3.34 -2.55 -1.70
N MET A 646 4.12 -1.70 -1.02
CA MET A 646 4.62 -2.04 0.32
C MET A 646 3.51 -2.31 1.36
N ARG A 647 2.36 -1.64 1.29
CA ARG A 647 1.25 -1.84 2.25
C ARG A 647 0.40 -3.06 1.92
N ALA A 648 0.49 -3.57 0.69
CA ALA A 648 -0.18 -4.77 0.23
C ALA A 648 0.77 -5.96 0.07
N LEU A 649 2.03 -5.88 0.52
CA LEU A 649 3.03 -6.94 0.32
C LEU A 649 2.56 -8.31 0.85
N GLY A 650 1.76 -8.31 1.93
CA GLY A 650 1.21 -9.53 2.54
C GLY A 650 0.27 -10.33 1.65
N THR A 651 -0.20 -9.71 0.57
CA THR A 651 -1.06 -10.35 -0.43
C THR A 651 -0.27 -11.25 -1.38
N LEU A 652 1.04 -11.01 -1.56
CA LEU A 652 1.85 -11.72 -2.56
C LEU A 652 1.99 -13.21 -2.25
N ALA A 653 2.25 -13.58 -1.00
CA ALA A 653 2.40 -14.98 -0.61
C ALA A 653 1.11 -15.80 -0.83
N PRO A 654 -0.08 -15.38 -0.34
CA PRO A 654 -1.35 -16.02 -0.68
C PRO A 654 -1.62 -16.09 -2.19
N ALA A 655 -1.31 -15.03 -2.94
CA ALA A 655 -1.48 -15.02 -4.40
C ALA A 655 -0.59 -16.05 -5.09
N CYS A 656 0.67 -16.18 -4.68
CA CYS A 656 1.59 -17.20 -5.19
C CYS A 656 1.13 -18.62 -4.84
N VAL A 657 0.56 -18.83 -3.64
CA VAL A 657 -0.04 -20.13 -3.27
C VAL A 657 -1.22 -20.47 -4.18
N LEU A 658 -2.12 -19.53 -4.44
CA LEU A 658 -3.27 -19.72 -5.33
C LEU A 658 -2.81 -19.97 -6.78
N ALA A 659 -1.81 -19.23 -7.25
CA ALA A 659 -1.22 -19.42 -8.57
C ALA A 659 -0.51 -20.78 -8.69
N GLY A 660 0.30 -21.16 -7.71
CA GLY A 660 0.95 -22.47 -7.67
C GLY A 660 -0.05 -23.63 -7.64
N TRP A 661 -1.18 -23.45 -6.95
CA TRP A 661 -2.28 -24.40 -6.93
C TRP A 661 -3.03 -24.46 -8.26
N GLY A 662 -3.33 -23.32 -8.90
CA GLY A 662 -3.91 -23.28 -10.24
C GLY A 662 -3.03 -23.96 -11.30
N LEU A 663 -1.73 -23.67 -11.28
CA LEU A 663 -0.72 -24.27 -12.17
C LEU A 663 -0.58 -25.79 -11.94
N SER A 664 -0.70 -26.25 -10.69
CA SER A 664 -0.58 -27.69 -10.40
C SER A 664 -1.75 -28.53 -10.94
N ARG A 665 -2.89 -27.91 -11.29
CA ARG A 665 -4.10 -28.59 -11.76
C ARG A 665 -4.20 -28.75 -13.27
N LEU A 666 -3.27 -28.20 -14.05
CA LEU A 666 -3.22 -28.46 -15.48
C LEU A 666 -2.62 -29.86 -15.76
N GLY A 667 -3.38 -30.71 -16.45
CA GLY A 667 -3.10 -32.14 -16.61
C GLY A 667 -1.99 -32.53 -17.60
N SER A 668 -1.54 -33.79 -17.49
CA SER A 668 -0.44 -34.45 -18.25
C SER A 668 -0.89 -35.43 -19.35
N GLY A 669 -2.12 -35.36 -19.82
CA GLY A 669 -2.66 -36.27 -20.86
C GLY A 669 -1.86 -36.33 -22.17
N ARG A 670 -0.94 -35.41 -22.46
CA ARG A 670 -0.06 -35.40 -23.65
C ARG A 670 1.42 -35.25 -23.28
N ALA A 671 2.29 -35.87 -24.07
CA ALA A 671 3.74 -35.87 -23.84
C ALA A 671 4.40 -34.47 -23.82
N TRP A 672 3.79 -33.43 -24.38
CA TRP A 672 4.31 -32.06 -24.30
C TRP A 672 3.86 -31.35 -23.01
N GLN A 673 2.74 -31.76 -22.39
CA GLN A 673 2.22 -31.15 -21.16
C GLN A 673 3.14 -31.41 -19.97
N ARG A 674 4.00 -32.46 -20.02
CA ARG A 674 5.05 -32.71 -19.03
C ARG A 674 6.06 -31.56 -18.91
N TRP A 675 6.27 -30.81 -20.01
CA TRP A 675 7.19 -29.68 -20.05
C TRP A 675 6.50 -28.34 -19.79
N PHE A 676 5.17 -28.31 -19.74
CA PHE A 676 4.41 -27.07 -19.63
C PHE A 676 4.72 -26.31 -18.34
N ILE A 677 4.69 -27.00 -17.19
CA ILE A 677 4.99 -26.35 -15.90
C ILE A 677 6.42 -25.81 -15.89
N SER A 678 7.39 -26.60 -16.35
CA SER A 678 8.78 -26.15 -16.46
C SER A 678 8.90 -24.94 -17.37
N ALA A 679 8.24 -24.91 -18.52
CA ALA A 679 8.23 -23.76 -19.42
C ALA A 679 7.60 -22.52 -18.76
N MET A 680 6.49 -22.67 -18.03
CA MET A 680 5.87 -21.56 -17.30
C MET A 680 6.77 -21.02 -16.19
N LEU A 681 7.47 -21.89 -15.46
CA LEU A 681 8.45 -21.47 -14.46
C LEU A 681 9.64 -20.74 -15.10
N VAL A 682 10.15 -21.24 -16.22
CA VAL A 682 11.24 -20.59 -16.99
C VAL A 682 10.80 -19.20 -17.48
N ILE A 683 9.60 -19.09 -18.05
CA ILE A 683 9.04 -17.80 -18.49
C ILE A 683 8.91 -16.84 -17.30
N SER A 684 8.35 -17.30 -16.18
CA SER A 684 8.19 -16.49 -14.97
C SER A 684 9.53 -16.02 -14.41
N VAL A 685 10.52 -16.91 -14.22
CA VAL A 685 11.82 -16.53 -13.67
C VAL A 685 12.56 -15.58 -14.60
N VAL A 686 12.61 -15.86 -15.91
CA VAL A 686 13.29 -14.98 -16.88
C VAL A 686 12.63 -13.61 -16.91
N PHE A 687 11.29 -13.56 -16.95
CA PHE A 687 10.55 -12.30 -16.97
C PHE A 687 10.83 -11.46 -15.72
N ASN A 688 10.73 -12.05 -14.52
CA ASN A 688 10.92 -11.29 -13.29
C ASN A 688 12.37 -10.85 -13.08
N LEU A 689 13.35 -11.68 -13.47
CA LEU A 689 14.77 -11.29 -13.42
C LEU A 689 15.07 -10.17 -14.42
N TRP A 690 14.48 -10.21 -15.62
CA TRP A 690 14.57 -9.12 -16.59
C TRP A 690 13.91 -7.83 -16.09
N VAL A 691 12.73 -7.92 -15.45
CA VAL A 691 12.06 -6.75 -14.85
C VAL A 691 12.95 -6.15 -13.76
N TYR A 692 13.44 -6.96 -12.82
CA TYR A 692 14.20 -6.45 -11.69
C TYR A 692 15.62 -6.02 -12.12
N PHE A 693 16.47 -6.94 -12.59
CA PHE A 693 17.87 -6.65 -12.90
C PHE A 693 18.09 -5.88 -14.20
N GLY A 694 17.15 -5.96 -15.14
CA GLY A 694 17.20 -5.23 -16.41
C GLY A 694 16.47 -3.90 -16.33
N GLN A 695 15.14 -3.93 -16.32
CA GLN A 695 14.30 -2.73 -16.48
C GLN A 695 14.39 -1.78 -15.29
N MET A 696 14.21 -2.26 -14.06
CA MET A 696 14.20 -1.39 -12.88
C MET A 696 15.56 -0.71 -12.65
N ARG A 697 16.66 -1.41 -12.96
CA ARG A 697 18.02 -0.87 -12.80
C ARG A 697 18.23 0.45 -13.57
N THR A 698 17.70 0.53 -14.78
CA THR A 698 17.90 1.68 -15.69
C THR A 698 16.71 2.63 -15.73
N HIS A 699 15.67 2.39 -14.93
CA HIS A 699 14.45 3.19 -14.99
C HIS A 699 14.60 4.49 -14.15
N PRO A 700 14.37 5.68 -14.71
CA PRO A 700 14.57 6.95 -13.99
C PRO A 700 13.78 7.12 -12.71
N ARG A 701 12.51 6.70 -12.72
CA ARG A 701 11.67 6.70 -11.52
C ARG A 701 12.06 5.67 -10.46
N VAL A 702 12.98 4.75 -10.75
CA VAL A 702 13.51 3.79 -9.77
C VAL A 702 14.78 4.34 -9.17
N TYR A 703 15.80 4.63 -9.99
CA TYR A 703 17.06 5.13 -9.48
C TYR A 703 16.95 6.55 -8.88
N GLY A 704 15.95 7.33 -9.30
CA GLY A 704 15.67 8.66 -8.76
C GLY A 704 15.13 8.65 -7.32
N GLU A 705 14.72 7.50 -6.80
CA GLU A 705 14.24 7.35 -5.42
C GLU A 705 15.36 7.12 -4.39
N PHE A 706 16.62 6.97 -4.84
CA PHE A 706 17.78 6.69 -3.99
C PHE A 706 18.75 7.88 -3.96
N ASP A 707 19.46 8.04 -2.83
CA ASP A 707 20.37 9.16 -2.52
C ASP A 707 21.71 8.99 -3.25
N ARG A 708 21.69 9.13 -4.58
CA ARG A 708 22.83 8.85 -5.47
C ARG A 708 24.00 9.81 -5.27
N VAL A 709 23.71 11.10 -5.13
CA VAL A 709 24.71 12.15 -4.96
C VAL A 709 25.44 11.96 -3.64
N GLU A 710 24.69 11.74 -2.55
CA GLU A 710 25.18 11.44 -1.22
C GLU A 710 26.04 10.17 -1.20
N THR A 711 25.59 9.12 -1.89
CA THR A 711 26.32 7.85 -1.97
C THR A 711 27.68 8.05 -2.66
N VAL A 712 27.71 8.79 -3.78
CA VAL A 712 28.96 9.12 -4.48
C VAL A 712 29.88 10.00 -3.61
N MET A 713 29.35 11.00 -2.93
CA MET A 713 30.13 11.83 -2.01
C MET A 713 30.77 11.00 -0.88
N ALA A 714 30.04 10.04 -0.32
CA ALA A 714 30.57 9.13 0.69
C ALA A 714 31.64 8.19 0.12
N GLN A 715 31.47 7.70 -1.12
CA GLN A 715 32.48 6.89 -1.81
C GLN A 715 33.77 7.66 -2.05
N ILE A 716 33.70 8.93 -2.46
CA ILE A 716 34.87 9.80 -2.62
C ILE A 716 35.58 10.02 -1.27
N ALA A 717 34.82 10.24 -0.19
CA ALA A 717 35.38 10.36 1.15
C ALA A 717 36.12 9.07 1.59
N HIS A 718 35.56 7.89 1.29
CA HIS A 718 36.20 6.60 1.54
C HIS A 718 37.48 6.41 0.73
N LEU A 719 37.45 6.78 -0.56
CA LEU A 719 38.63 6.71 -1.43
C LEU A 719 39.76 7.59 -0.86
N ALA A 720 39.44 8.82 -0.44
CA ALA A 720 40.40 9.73 0.17
C ALA A 720 40.94 9.22 1.52
N ALA A 721 40.08 8.59 2.33
CA ALA A 721 40.47 8.04 3.62
C ALA A 721 41.42 6.83 3.52
N LYS A 722 41.36 6.05 2.44
CA LYS A 722 42.31 4.94 2.18
C LYS A 722 43.73 5.42 1.92
N ARG A 723 43.93 6.66 1.50
CA ARG A 723 45.26 7.22 1.23
C ARG A 723 45.89 7.75 2.51
N ASN A 724 46.93 7.06 2.98
CA ASN A 724 47.62 7.42 4.22
C ASN A 724 48.44 8.71 4.07
N GLU A 725 49.32 8.80 3.07
CA GLU A 725 50.14 10.00 2.80
C GLU A 725 50.36 10.21 1.28
N PRO A 726 50.27 11.47 0.78
CA PRO A 726 49.75 12.65 1.48
C PRO A 726 48.25 12.50 1.78
N ALA A 727 47.80 12.95 2.96
CA ALA A 727 46.39 12.91 3.32
C ALA A 727 45.57 13.85 2.43
N VAL A 728 44.41 13.39 1.96
CA VAL A 728 43.48 14.18 1.15
C VAL A 728 42.25 14.53 2.00
N THR A 729 41.99 15.82 2.19
CA THR A 729 40.82 16.30 2.93
C THR A 729 39.64 16.53 1.99
N VAL A 730 38.50 15.92 2.30
CA VAL A 730 37.27 16.06 1.50
C VAL A 730 36.32 17.05 2.18
N TYR A 731 35.82 18.02 1.42
CA TYR A 731 34.79 18.96 1.84
C TYR A 731 33.52 18.79 1.04
N LEU A 732 32.38 18.82 1.74
CA LEU A 732 31.04 18.77 1.17
C LEU A 732 30.23 20.00 1.64
N PRO A 733 29.22 20.44 0.89
CA PRO A 733 28.31 21.47 1.39
C PRO A 733 27.56 20.96 2.63
N ARG A 734 27.18 21.88 3.52
CA ARG A 734 26.66 21.56 4.85
C ARG A 734 25.50 20.57 4.83
N GLU A 735 24.53 20.78 3.96
CA GLU A 735 23.34 19.94 3.84
C GLU A 735 23.66 18.50 3.43
N TRP A 736 24.62 18.31 2.51
CA TRP A 736 25.05 17.00 2.03
C TRP A 736 25.92 16.27 3.06
N ALA A 737 26.84 16.99 3.71
CA ALA A 737 27.68 16.46 4.79
C ALA A 737 26.83 15.94 5.97
N LEU A 738 25.70 16.60 6.24
CA LEU A 738 24.78 16.25 7.33
C LEU A 738 23.66 15.29 6.90
N SER A 739 23.61 14.90 5.62
CA SER A 739 22.64 13.91 5.14
C SER A 739 22.84 12.56 5.86
N ASP A 740 21.73 11.84 6.09
CA ASP A 740 21.79 10.54 6.78
C ASP A 740 22.64 9.53 6.00
N SER A 741 22.57 9.56 4.67
CA SER A 741 23.32 8.69 3.77
C SER A 741 24.84 8.89 3.87
N VAL A 742 25.33 10.14 3.82
CA VAL A 742 26.77 10.42 4.02
C VAL A 742 27.20 10.06 5.44
N ARG A 743 26.42 10.46 6.46
CA ARG A 743 26.74 10.18 7.87
C ARG A 743 26.83 8.69 8.17
N PHE A 744 25.92 7.89 7.62
CA PHE A 744 25.95 6.44 7.78
C PHE A 744 27.19 5.86 7.11
N LEU A 745 27.35 6.10 5.80
CA LEU A 745 28.39 5.47 4.99
C LEU A 745 29.81 5.86 5.40
N THR A 746 30.00 6.98 6.11
CA THR A 746 31.32 7.44 6.59
C THR A 746 31.50 7.29 8.11
N SER A 747 30.60 6.60 8.80
CA SER A 747 30.63 6.50 10.26
C SER A 747 31.77 5.64 10.81
N ASP A 748 32.35 4.76 10.00
CA ASP A 748 33.55 3.96 10.29
C ASP A 748 34.86 4.75 10.11
N LEU A 749 34.83 5.86 9.38
CA LEU A 749 36.01 6.68 9.18
C LEU A 749 36.43 7.40 10.48
N PRO A 750 37.74 7.51 10.76
CA PRO A 750 38.26 8.35 11.84
C PRO A 750 37.75 9.80 11.74
N PRO A 751 37.48 10.50 12.86
CA PRO A 751 36.92 11.85 12.84
C PRO A 751 37.68 12.86 11.98
N ASP A 752 39.01 12.75 11.89
CA ASP A 752 39.89 13.58 11.07
C ASP A 752 39.83 13.25 9.56
N ARG A 753 39.38 12.04 9.20
CA ARG A 753 39.23 11.56 7.82
C ARG A 753 37.80 11.64 7.29
N ARG A 754 36.83 12.03 8.13
CA ARG A 754 35.44 12.24 7.72
C ARG A 754 35.32 13.48 6.82
N PRO A 755 34.33 13.51 5.91
CA PRO A 755 34.07 14.68 5.10
C PRO A 755 33.74 15.89 5.99
N GLN A 756 34.43 17.01 5.74
CA GLN A 756 34.25 18.26 6.46
C GLN A 756 33.24 19.16 5.76
N ILE A 757 32.62 20.08 6.50
CA ILE A 757 31.71 21.07 5.92
C ILE A 757 32.55 22.15 5.23
N TRP A 758 32.29 22.38 3.94
CA TRP A 758 32.89 23.49 3.19
C TRP A 758 32.42 24.84 3.76
N ARG A 759 33.37 25.70 4.13
CA ARG A 759 33.11 27.05 4.67
C ARG A 759 33.77 28.17 3.85
N GLY A 760 34.13 27.88 2.59
CA GLY A 760 34.78 28.83 1.69
C GLY A 760 36.29 29.01 1.90
N THR A 761 36.93 28.23 2.77
CA THR A 761 38.40 28.21 2.94
C THR A 761 38.88 26.83 3.37
N SER A 762 40.14 26.49 3.06
CA SER A 762 40.80 25.28 3.57
C SER A 762 42.30 25.52 3.80
N ALA A 763 42.79 25.06 4.94
CA ALA A 763 44.20 25.09 5.32
C ALA A 763 45.00 23.85 4.86
N ALA A 764 44.34 22.85 4.25
CA ALA A 764 45.00 21.63 3.79
C ALA A 764 45.62 21.79 2.40
N ASP A 765 46.77 21.13 2.16
CA ASP A 765 47.48 21.20 0.88
C ASP A 765 46.82 20.36 -0.21
N ASN A 766 46.30 19.18 0.16
CA ASN A 766 45.59 18.27 -0.74
C ASN A 766 44.11 18.22 -0.37
N VAL A 767 43.27 18.81 -1.23
CA VAL A 767 41.86 19.08 -0.96
C VAL A 767 40.99 18.63 -2.12
N LEU A 768 39.85 18.02 -1.80
CA LEU A 768 38.74 17.80 -2.71
C LEU A 768 37.50 18.51 -2.18
N VAL A 769 36.88 19.35 -3.00
CA VAL A 769 35.54 19.91 -2.74
C VAL A 769 34.57 19.24 -3.70
N VAL A 770 33.57 18.53 -3.18
CA VAL A 770 32.59 17.81 -4.00
C VAL A 770 31.25 18.52 -3.90
N LEU A 771 30.75 19.00 -5.03
CA LEU A 771 29.46 19.68 -5.15
C LEU A 771 28.48 18.82 -5.95
N PRO A 772 27.16 18.94 -5.73
CA PRO A 772 26.16 18.39 -6.64
C PRO A 772 26.36 18.89 -8.08
N ALA A 773 26.03 18.06 -9.08
CA ALA A 773 26.19 18.48 -10.48
C ALA A 773 25.31 19.69 -10.86
N PHE A 774 24.18 19.88 -10.19
CA PHE A 774 23.23 20.97 -10.40
C PHE A 774 23.54 22.23 -9.57
N THR A 775 24.72 22.33 -8.96
CA THR A 775 25.12 23.53 -8.21
C THR A 775 25.23 24.77 -9.12
N ASN A 776 24.77 25.92 -8.62
CA ASN A 776 24.78 27.20 -9.33
C ASN A 776 26.20 27.57 -9.80
N PRO A 777 26.40 28.04 -11.05
CA PRO A 777 27.67 28.58 -11.54
C PRO A 777 28.36 29.59 -10.61
N GLU A 778 27.62 30.43 -9.89
CA GLU A 778 28.20 31.40 -8.94
C GLU A 778 28.88 30.72 -7.76
N GLU A 779 28.25 29.69 -7.20
CA GLU A 779 28.81 28.92 -6.08
C GLU A 779 30.05 28.13 -6.54
N VAL A 780 30.00 27.57 -7.75
CA VAL A 780 31.15 26.91 -8.38
C VAL A 780 32.32 27.88 -8.56
N ALA A 781 32.07 29.09 -9.06
CA ALA A 781 33.09 30.11 -9.22
C ALA A 781 33.68 30.53 -7.86
N ALA A 782 32.85 30.65 -6.83
CA ALA A 782 33.30 30.96 -5.47
C ALA A 782 34.19 29.84 -4.90
N VAL A 783 33.87 28.56 -5.13
CA VAL A 783 34.73 27.44 -4.72
C VAL A 783 36.08 27.47 -5.42
N LEU A 784 36.11 27.68 -6.74
CA LEU A 784 37.37 27.78 -7.50
C LEU A 784 38.22 28.97 -7.04
N GLN A 785 37.60 30.13 -6.83
CA GLN A 785 38.28 31.31 -6.31
C GLN A 785 38.87 31.06 -4.92
N ALA A 786 38.13 30.40 -4.04
CA ALA A 786 38.55 30.07 -2.67
C ALA A 786 39.65 29.00 -2.62
N LEU A 787 39.63 28.01 -3.51
CA LEU A 787 40.70 27.01 -3.60
C LEU A 787 41.98 27.60 -4.21
N GLY A 788 41.87 28.66 -5.01
CA GLY A 788 42.99 29.37 -5.60
C GLY A 788 43.36 28.88 -7.01
N PRO A 789 44.38 29.49 -7.64
CA PRO A 789 44.64 29.34 -9.08
C PRO A 789 45.14 27.94 -9.49
N THR A 790 45.61 27.13 -8.53
CA THR A 790 46.06 25.76 -8.79
C THR A 790 44.93 24.73 -8.70
N ALA A 791 43.71 25.15 -8.40
CA ALA A 791 42.56 24.27 -8.30
C ALA A 791 42.02 23.94 -9.69
N VAL A 792 41.62 22.68 -9.89
CA VAL A 792 41.07 22.22 -11.16
C VAL A 792 39.80 21.42 -10.91
N GLU A 793 38.83 21.58 -11.79
CA GLU A 793 37.71 20.65 -11.85
C GLU A 793 38.20 19.31 -12.43
N VAL A 794 37.93 18.23 -11.72
CA VAL A 794 38.38 16.88 -12.08
C VAL A 794 37.31 16.17 -12.90
N LEU A 795 37.70 15.66 -14.06
CA LEU A 795 36.86 14.90 -14.98
C LEU A 795 37.56 13.59 -15.40
N PRO A 796 36.81 12.52 -15.74
CA PRO A 796 35.35 12.41 -15.67
C PRO A 796 34.83 12.23 -14.23
N THR A 797 33.61 12.67 -13.97
CA THR A 797 32.92 12.47 -12.69
C THR A 797 31.94 11.31 -12.76
N PRO A 798 31.58 10.67 -11.63
CA PRO A 798 30.57 9.62 -11.61
C PRO A 798 29.23 10.07 -12.23
N THR A 799 28.65 9.21 -13.08
CA THR A 799 27.43 9.53 -13.86
C THR A 799 26.26 8.59 -13.57
N ILE A 800 25.06 8.99 -14.01
CA ILE A 800 23.86 8.16 -13.99
C ILE A 800 24.00 6.99 -14.99
N PRO A 801 23.55 5.76 -14.66
CA PRO A 801 23.68 4.59 -15.53
C PRO A 801 23.02 4.66 -16.92
N ALA A 802 22.02 5.54 -17.12
CA ALA A 802 21.22 5.60 -18.34
C ALA A 802 21.67 6.72 -19.30
N ASP A 803 21.94 7.92 -18.78
CA ASP A 803 22.07 9.13 -19.60
C ASP A 803 23.48 9.78 -19.54
N SER A 804 24.42 9.18 -18.81
CA SER A 804 25.78 9.73 -18.59
C SER A 804 25.81 11.14 -17.97
N GLU A 805 24.71 11.61 -17.39
CA GLU A 805 24.70 12.88 -16.66
C GLU A 805 25.57 12.77 -15.39
N PRO A 806 26.42 13.76 -15.09
CA PRO A 806 27.22 13.77 -13.88
C PRO A 806 26.34 13.89 -12.63
N LEU A 807 26.68 13.16 -11.57
CA LEU A 807 26.01 13.26 -10.27
C LEU A 807 26.63 14.35 -9.39
N VAL A 808 27.93 14.53 -9.51
CA VAL A 808 28.74 15.47 -8.73
C VAL A 808 29.74 16.19 -9.63
N ARG A 809 30.20 17.35 -9.18
CA ARG A 809 31.38 18.06 -9.68
C ARG A 809 32.44 18.03 -8.60
N VAL A 810 33.67 17.70 -8.97
CA VAL A 810 34.78 17.53 -8.01
C VAL A 810 35.86 18.56 -8.33
N PHE A 811 36.23 19.37 -7.34
CA PHE A 811 37.28 20.38 -7.46
C PHE A 811 38.47 19.97 -6.60
N GLY A 812 39.63 19.76 -7.24
CA GLY A 812 40.84 19.28 -6.58
C GLY A 812 41.94 20.34 -6.52
N ARG A 813 42.63 20.40 -5.39
CA ARG A 813 43.89 21.16 -5.21
C ARG A 813 44.93 20.24 -4.59
N GLY A 814 46.16 20.26 -5.12
CA GLY A 814 47.26 19.42 -4.66
C GLY A 814 47.41 18.12 -5.44
N VAL A 815 48.66 17.64 -5.56
CA VAL A 815 49.01 16.49 -6.42
C VAL A 815 48.29 15.21 -5.99
N ALA A 816 48.24 14.93 -4.68
CA ALA A 816 47.60 13.71 -4.18
C ALA A 816 46.09 13.71 -4.42
N ALA A 817 45.43 14.86 -4.31
CA ALA A 817 44.00 14.97 -4.58
C ALA A 817 43.67 14.72 -6.07
N LEU A 818 44.50 15.25 -6.97
CA LEU A 818 44.33 15.07 -8.41
C LEU A 818 44.67 13.65 -8.89
N GLU A 819 45.65 12.99 -8.26
CA GLU A 819 45.97 11.59 -8.54
C GLU A 819 44.87 10.64 -8.06
N LEU A 820 44.32 10.90 -6.86
CA LEU A 820 43.26 10.07 -6.28
C LEU A 820 42.06 9.91 -7.23
N MET A 821 41.65 11.01 -7.86
CA MET A 821 40.50 11.02 -8.77
C MET A 821 40.80 10.44 -10.16
N LYS A 822 42.06 10.06 -10.44
CA LYS A 822 42.44 9.29 -11.64
C LYS A 822 42.44 7.78 -11.38
N GLU A 823 42.28 7.36 -10.12
CA GLU A 823 42.15 5.94 -9.78
C GLU A 823 40.83 5.38 -10.34
N PRO A 824 40.85 4.15 -10.87
CA PRO A 824 39.72 3.55 -11.58
C PRO A 824 38.50 3.26 -10.71
#